data_AF-A0A554MZV4-F1
#
_entry.id   AF-A0A554MZV4-F1
#
_cell.length_a   1.000
_cell.length_b   1.000
_cell.length_c   1.000
_cell.angle_alpha   90.00
_cell.angle_beta   90.00
_cell.angle_gamma   90.00
#
_symmetry.space_group_name_H-M   'P 1'
#
loop_
_entity.id
_entity.type
_entity.pdbx_description
1 polymer ?
#
loop_
_entity_poly.entity_id
_entity_poly.type
_entity_poly.pdbx_seq_one_letter_code
_entity_poly.pdbx_strand_id
1 'polypeptide(L)'
;MNARSVLAHLPPLRAPRLRAITAGIGDVLTAVSRPRTALLAAERMSAVTQVLSSVEYLFSRRDQRPGGLGDWTYGRSAMATRFPRLMPFLDRVSDEKIDNVVHVLRIGAGLSLFLPLHVTAHRAPANAFLAASALVLHPKNHYGSDGSDQLAFLVQTSAALGRVGRGSPRAAEAAVWFLAMQAALSYSVSGLVKIVSRTWRTGEALPGILRTRTYGDEGLYRFLTAHPRLSRLAAHTVLVLETAFPLVFVLPTRAAYAVVGAMAAFHLANARYMGLARFVWAFMATYPAILSVVQGRAARSLTAGAHRSPARLPAIVASVTGLLAVVGVGSALVRRAGIERADGPEARRHRTPSRNVLSYRLRRAPGAEALPLVVFESGHQSSATYWHWYGEELAGRVDTLFYSRAGYGASSYFSRDSYSLQESVDDLVDLVDAVAADRDVVLVGHSLGGYLVTRAAERLGSRVTGIVLIDPTHPGEVAVSAVQAEGARMLDMSMRLVAPSLRLGLGVMLDVPPWVSLYPDEVAARLRAELRDHALWSTAKREWTSLYQVFRAPVGSLPTTSARVDVVAADRTLREHPHQRALDEEFVAVGADGRLTVVDGTDHLGLLADRAVVTRIAAVVLQHTTPRVPVEAEGAR
;
A
#
# COMPACT_ATOMS: atom_id res chain seq x y z
N MET A 1 21.87 7.73 -46.22
CA MET A 1 21.83 9.21 -46.02
C MET A 1 22.51 9.56 -44.71
N ASN A 2 23.64 10.28 -44.77
CA ASN A 2 24.49 10.60 -43.61
C ASN A 2 23.88 11.76 -42.79
N ALA A 3 23.85 11.64 -41.46
CA ALA A 3 23.29 12.62 -40.52
C ALA A 3 23.87 14.04 -40.67
N ARG A 4 25.06 14.18 -41.27
CA ARG A 4 25.65 15.49 -41.64
C ARG A 4 24.87 16.25 -42.72
N SER A 5 24.16 15.57 -43.62
CA SER A 5 23.41 16.22 -44.72
C SER A 5 22.08 16.84 -44.26
N VAL A 6 21.46 16.29 -43.22
CA VAL A 6 20.19 16.80 -42.66
C VAL A 6 20.43 18.05 -41.79
N LEU A 7 21.58 18.13 -41.11
CA LEU A 7 21.97 19.30 -40.31
C LEU A 7 22.36 20.53 -41.14
N ALA A 8 22.72 20.36 -42.42
CA ALA A 8 23.12 21.45 -43.31
C ALA A 8 21.93 22.24 -43.90
N HIS A 9 20.69 21.79 -43.69
CA HIS A 9 19.47 22.45 -44.17
C HIS A 9 18.58 23.03 -43.06
N LEU A 10 19.03 22.98 -41.81
CA LEU A 10 18.41 23.74 -40.74
C LEU A 10 18.99 25.17 -40.75
N PRO A 11 18.16 26.22 -40.86
CA PRO A 11 18.67 27.58 -40.79
C PRO A 11 19.36 27.78 -39.43
N PRO A 12 20.61 28.30 -39.39
CA PRO A 12 21.28 28.56 -38.12
C PRO A 12 20.43 29.57 -37.33
N LEU A 13 20.04 29.20 -36.10
CA LEU A 13 19.39 30.12 -35.18
C LEU A 13 20.32 31.33 -34.99
N ARG A 14 19.98 32.46 -35.63
CA ARG A 14 20.79 33.68 -35.61
C ARG A 14 21.05 34.09 -34.14
N ALA A 15 22.31 34.33 -33.79
CA ALA A 15 22.79 34.76 -32.47
C ALA A 15 21.90 35.80 -31.72
N PRO A 16 21.27 36.80 -32.37
CA PRO A 16 20.33 37.71 -31.70
C PRO A 16 19.05 37.03 -31.17
N ARG A 17 18.52 35.99 -31.82
CA ARG A 17 17.34 35.24 -31.32
C ARG A 17 17.70 34.41 -30.09
N LEU A 18 18.88 33.78 -30.08
CA LEU A 18 19.39 33.09 -28.88
C LEU A 18 19.59 34.06 -27.72
N ARG A 19 20.17 35.25 -27.96
CA ARG A 19 20.35 36.29 -26.93
C ARG A 19 19.02 36.78 -26.36
N ALA A 20 18.01 37.02 -27.20
CA ALA A 20 16.68 37.44 -26.77
C ALA A 20 15.97 36.36 -25.93
N ILE A 21 16.09 35.08 -26.33
CA ILE A 21 15.56 33.94 -25.57
C ILE A 21 16.28 33.83 -24.22
N THR A 22 17.61 33.93 -24.18
CA THR A 22 18.37 33.88 -22.92
C THR A 22 18.09 35.06 -22.00
N ALA A 23 17.84 36.25 -22.55
CA ALA A 23 17.46 37.44 -21.80
C ALA A 23 16.06 37.27 -21.19
N GLY A 24 15.07 36.82 -21.98
CA GLY A 24 13.72 36.54 -21.48
C GLY A 24 13.68 35.44 -20.41
N ILE A 25 14.52 34.40 -20.53
CA ILE A 25 14.70 33.39 -19.48
C ILE A 25 15.30 34.03 -18.22
N GLY A 26 16.29 34.91 -18.37
CA GLY A 26 16.89 35.68 -17.27
C GLY A 26 15.88 36.54 -16.52
N ASP A 27 14.99 37.23 -17.25
CA ASP A 27 13.95 38.07 -16.67
C ASP A 27 12.90 37.26 -15.91
N VAL A 28 12.46 36.13 -16.49
CA VAL A 28 11.52 35.20 -15.82
C VAL A 28 12.15 34.62 -14.56
N LEU A 29 13.40 34.16 -14.63
CA LEU A 29 14.14 33.63 -13.49
C LEU A 29 14.30 34.68 -12.39
N THR A 30 14.55 35.93 -12.76
CA THR A 30 14.67 37.05 -11.81
C THR A 30 13.32 37.38 -11.19
N ALA A 31 12.23 37.33 -11.95
CA ALA A 31 10.88 37.61 -11.47
C ALA A 31 10.41 36.57 -10.44
N VAL A 32 10.66 35.28 -10.68
CA VAL A 32 10.25 34.18 -9.75
C VAL A 32 11.08 34.11 -8.48
N SER A 33 12.15 34.91 -8.34
CA SER A 33 12.91 35.04 -7.08
C SER A 33 12.04 35.48 -5.92
N ARG A 34 10.98 36.26 -6.20
CA ARG A 34 10.06 36.80 -5.19
C ARG A 34 8.94 35.81 -4.88
N PRO A 35 8.68 35.45 -3.61
CA PRO A 35 7.67 34.44 -3.26
C PRO A 35 6.27 34.71 -3.81
N ARG A 36 5.81 35.98 -3.83
CA ARG A 36 4.51 36.35 -4.40
C ARG A 36 4.44 36.09 -5.91
N THR A 37 5.51 36.38 -6.64
CA THR A 37 5.57 36.15 -8.09
C THR A 37 5.68 34.66 -8.40
N ALA A 38 6.43 33.91 -7.60
CA ALA A 38 6.47 32.46 -7.69
C ALA A 38 5.08 31.84 -7.47
N LEU A 39 4.33 32.29 -6.47
CA LEU A 39 2.97 31.82 -6.19
C LEU A 39 1.98 32.19 -7.30
N LEU A 40 2.13 33.37 -7.91
CA LEU A 40 1.35 33.80 -9.07
C LEU A 40 1.62 32.94 -10.31
N ALA A 41 2.87 32.56 -10.55
CA ALA A 41 3.22 31.66 -11.64
C ALA A 41 2.69 30.24 -11.38
N ALA A 42 2.88 29.74 -10.16
CA ALA A 42 2.42 28.42 -9.73
C ALA A 42 0.92 28.23 -9.93
N GLU A 43 0.09 29.15 -9.43
CA GLU A 43 -1.37 29.03 -9.54
C GLU A 43 -1.86 29.10 -10.99
N ARG A 44 -1.21 29.89 -11.86
CA ARG A 44 -1.58 29.99 -13.28
C ARG A 44 -1.26 28.69 -14.02
N MET A 45 -0.10 28.10 -13.75
CA MET A 45 0.26 26.81 -14.31
C MET A 45 -0.67 25.70 -13.82
N SER A 46 -0.98 25.66 -12.51
CA SER A 46 -1.93 24.71 -11.93
C SER A 46 -3.36 24.90 -12.43
N ALA A 47 -3.77 26.15 -12.72
CA ALA A 47 -5.07 26.43 -13.32
C ALA A 47 -5.26 25.74 -14.67
N VAL A 48 -4.18 25.53 -15.46
CA VAL A 48 -4.25 24.73 -16.69
C VAL A 48 -4.65 23.30 -16.38
N THR A 49 -4.03 22.65 -15.39
CA THR A 49 -4.41 21.29 -14.94
C THR A 49 -5.88 21.23 -14.52
N GLN A 50 -6.34 22.20 -13.73
CA GLN A 50 -7.73 22.25 -13.26
C GLN A 50 -8.74 22.42 -14.39
N VAL A 51 -8.43 23.27 -15.38
CA VAL A 51 -9.27 23.46 -16.58
C VAL A 51 -9.28 22.20 -17.42
N LEU A 52 -8.11 21.61 -17.72
CA LEU A 52 -8.01 20.38 -18.51
C LEU A 52 -8.78 19.23 -17.84
N SER A 53 -8.58 19.02 -16.54
CA SER A 53 -9.28 17.99 -15.76
C SER A 53 -10.80 18.14 -15.83
N SER A 54 -11.32 19.37 -15.67
CA SER A 54 -12.76 19.62 -15.80
C SER A 54 -13.29 19.50 -17.23
N VAL A 55 -12.50 19.86 -18.24
CA VAL A 55 -12.87 19.66 -19.65
C VAL A 55 -12.92 18.17 -19.95
N GLU A 56 -11.86 17.43 -19.66
CA GLU A 56 -11.79 15.96 -19.85
C GLU A 56 -12.99 15.28 -19.20
N TYR A 57 -13.33 15.63 -17.96
CA TYR A 57 -14.51 15.12 -17.28
C TYR A 57 -15.81 15.35 -18.08
N LEU A 58 -16.07 16.59 -18.53
CA LEU A 58 -17.29 16.94 -19.25
C LEU A 58 -17.41 16.25 -20.62
N PHE A 59 -16.28 15.86 -21.23
CA PHE A 59 -16.23 15.16 -22.51
C PHE A 59 -16.19 13.62 -22.36
N SER A 60 -15.83 13.08 -21.20
CA SER A 60 -15.80 11.64 -20.90
C SER A 60 -17.16 11.06 -20.50
N ARG A 61 -18.22 11.35 -21.28
CA ARG A 61 -19.61 10.93 -20.97
C ARG A 61 -19.80 9.42 -20.81
N ARG A 62 -18.94 8.60 -21.42
CA ARG A 62 -19.00 7.14 -21.29
C ARG A 62 -18.71 6.70 -19.86
N ASP A 63 -17.79 7.39 -19.18
CA ASP A 63 -17.36 7.04 -17.83
C ASP A 63 -18.35 7.52 -16.77
N GLN A 64 -19.17 8.52 -17.09
CA GLN A 64 -20.15 9.12 -16.16
C GLN A 64 -21.55 8.48 -16.20
N ARG A 65 -21.80 7.55 -17.13
CA ARG A 65 -23.08 6.84 -17.23
C ARG A 65 -23.17 5.68 -16.22
N PRO A 66 -24.37 5.17 -15.91
CA PRO A 66 -24.52 3.98 -15.08
C PRO A 66 -23.67 2.80 -15.60
N GLY A 67 -22.92 2.16 -14.71
CA GLY A 67 -21.93 1.12 -15.05
C GLY A 67 -20.57 1.65 -15.56
N GLY A 68 -20.39 2.97 -15.67
CA GLY A 68 -19.10 3.61 -15.96
C GLY A 68 -18.23 3.82 -14.73
N LEU A 69 -16.98 4.25 -14.93
CA LEU A 69 -16.00 4.44 -13.84
C LEU A 69 -16.38 5.53 -12.82
N GLY A 70 -17.13 6.54 -13.25
CA GLY A 70 -17.63 7.66 -12.43
C GLY A 70 -19.03 7.43 -11.87
N ASP A 71 -19.58 6.22 -11.98
CA ASP A 71 -20.89 5.89 -11.43
C ASP A 71 -20.83 5.90 -9.89
N TRP A 72 -21.53 6.88 -9.30
CA TRP A 72 -21.55 7.12 -7.86
C TRP A 72 -22.06 5.91 -7.08
N THR A 73 -22.89 5.04 -7.67
CA THR A 73 -23.44 3.87 -6.96
C THR A 73 -22.35 2.96 -6.38
N TYR A 74 -21.20 2.83 -7.06
CA TYR A 74 -20.07 2.01 -6.58
C TYR A 74 -19.27 2.69 -5.46
N GLY A 75 -18.98 3.99 -5.61
CA GLY A 75 -18.23 4.76 -4.61
C GLY A 75 -19.03 5.10 -3.35
N ARG A 76 -20.36 5.14 -3.47
CA ARG A 76 -21.30 5.53 -2.42
C ARG A 76 -21.21 4.64 -1.19
N SER A 77 -21.14 3.32 -1.37
CA SER A 77 -21.12 2.36 -0.26
C SER A 77 -19.87 2.56 0.63
N ALA A 78 -18.70 2.70 0.02
CA ALA A 78 -17.45 2.96 0.71
C ALA A 78 -17.50 4.27 1.51
N MET A 79 -18.10 5.32 0.95
CA MET A 79 -18.26 6.60 1.64
C MET A 79 -19.31 6.56 2.74
N ALA A 80 -20.40 5.80 2.56
CA ALA A 80 -21.45 5.66 3.57
C ALA A 80 -20.93 4.99 4.85
N THR A 81 -20.06 3.99 4.71
CA THR A 81 -19.40 3.34 5.85
C THR A 81 -18.45 4.30 6.57
N ARG A 82 -17.68 5.10 5.83
CA ARG A 82 -16.63 5.96 6.41
C ARG A 82 -17.15 7.29 6.95
N PHE A 83 -18.14 7.89 6.28
CA PHE A 83 -18.64 9.24 6.55
C PHE A 83 -20.16 9.33 6.44
N PRO A 84 -20.93 8.57 7.26
CA PRO A 84 -22.38 8.50 7.13
C PRO A 84 -23.08 9.87 7.23
N ARG A 85 -22.54 10.78 8.05
CA ARG A 85 -23.08 12.14 8.24
C ARG A 85 -22.93 13.04 7.02
N LEU A 86 -21.98 12.75 6.12
CA LEU A 86 -21.76 13.54 4.90
C LEU A 86 -22.58 13.03 3.71
N MET A 87 -23.21 11.87 3.81
CA MET A 87 -23.90 11.23 2.68
C MET A 87 -24.98 12.10 2.02
N PRO A 88 -25.86 12.83 2.74
CA PRO A 88 -26.85 13.68 2.09
C PRO A 88 -26.23 14.79 1.23
N PHE A 89 -25.05 15.29 1.62
CA PHE A 89 -24.30 16.28 0.86
C PHE A 89 -23.56 15.65 -0.31
N LEU A 90 -22.87 14.52 -0.09
CA LEU A 90 -22.14 13.81 -1.14
C LEU A 90 -23.06 13.28 -2.22
N ASP A 91 -24.23 12.73 -1.86
CA ASP A 91 -25.26 12.29 -2.80
C ASP A 91 -25.75 13.47 -3.66
N ARG A 92 -25.93 14.64 -3.06
CA ARG A 92 -26.35 15.85 -3.78
C ARG A 92 -25.28 16.35 -4.75
N VAL A 93 -24.03 16.44 -4.34
CA VAL A 93 -22.97 16.94 -5.23
C VAL A 93 -22.56 15.89 -6.28
N SER A 94 -22.85 14.62 -6.03
CA SER A 94 -22.63 13.54 -7.00
C SER A 94 -23.72 13.44 -8.07
N ASP A 95 -24.83 14.18 -7.93
CA ASP A 95 -25.84 14.33 -8.99
C ASP A 95 -25.19 14.88 -10.27
N GLU A 96 -25.51 14.28 -11.41
CA GLU A 96 -24.88 14.60 -12.70
C GLU A 96 -25.00 16.09 -13.06
N LYS A 97 -26.15 16.72 -12.78
CA LYS A 97 -26.35 18.14 -13.13
C LYS A 97 -25.51 19.04 -12.24
N ILE A 98 -25.49 18.77 -10.93
CA ILE A 98 -24.72 19.56 -9.97
C ILE A 98 -23.22 19.39 -10.24
N ASP A 99 -22.77 18.17 -10.48
CA ASP A 99 -21.38 17.86 -10.79
C ASP A 99 -20.91 18.59 -12.07
N ASN A 100 -21.71 18.53 -13.15
CA ASN A 100 -21.44 19.27 -14.38
C ASN A 100 -21.36 20.80 -14.15
N VAL A 101 -22.26 21.36 -13.35
CA VAL A 101 -22.22 22.79 -12.99
C VAL A 101 -20.93 23.11 -12.22
N VAL A 102 -20.53 22.27 -11.26
CA VAL A 102 -19.28 22.46 -10.52
C VAL A 102 -18.08 22.44 -11.48
N HIS A 103 -18.03 21.53 -12.45
CA HIS A 103 -16.98 21.49 -13.46
C HIS A 103 -16.94 22.74 -14.36
N VAL A 104 -18.09 23.24 -14.81
CA VAL A 104 -18.17 24.51 -15.57
C VAL A 104 -17.67 25.69 -14.74
N LEU A 105 -18.08 25.78 -13.47
CA LEU A 105 -17.60 26.82 -12.56
C LEU A 105 -16.08 26.71 -12.30
N ARG A 106 -15.55 25.49 -12.22
CA ARG A 106 -14.10 25.24 -12.12
C ARG A 106 -13.35 25.74 -13.35
N ILE A 107 -13.89 25.54 -14.55
CA ILE A 107 -13.31 26.10 -15.79
C ILE A 107 -13.28 27.63 -15.69
N GLY A 108 -14.40 28.26 -15.33
CA GLY A 108 -14.48 29.72 -15.17
C GLY A 108 -13.48 30.28 -14.14
N ALA A 109 -13.40 29.64 -12.97
CA ALA A 109 -12.45 30.02 -11.92
C ALA A 109 -10.99 29.81 -12.32
N GLY A 110 -10.69 28.75 -13.09
CA GLY A 110 -9.34 28.52 -13.62
C GLY A 110 -8.93 29.56 -14.66
N LEU A 111 -9.83 29.86 -15.62
CA LEU A 111 -9.59 30.86 -16.66
C LEU A 111 -9.44 32.27 -16.09
N SER A 112 -10.19 32.61 -15.03
CA SER A 112 -10.10 33.94 -14.41
C SER A 112 -8.72 34.21 -13.78
N LEU A 113 -7.95 33.18 -13.40
CA LEU A 113 -6.58 33.33 -12.88
C LEU A 113 -5.59 33.81 -13.95
N PHE A 114 -5.90 33.70 -15.24
CA PHE A 114 -5.07 34.24 -16.32
C PHE A 114 -5.27 35.73 -16.55
N LEU A 115 -6.38 36.30 -16.05
CA LEU A 115 -6.61 37.74 -16.16
C LEU A 115 -5.45 38.51 -15.52
N PRO A 116 -5.07 39.69 -16.08
CA PRO A 116 -4.01 40.54 -15.55
C PRO A 116 -4.37 41.23 -14.22
N LEU A 117 -5.37 40.71 -13.51
CA LEU A 117 -5.83 41.17 -12.21
C LEU A 117 -4.90 40.61 -11.13
N HIS A 118 -4.14 41.49 -10.49
CA HIS A 118 -3.25 41.17 -9.36
C HIS A 118 -3.95 41.30 -7.99
N VAL A 119 -5.28 41.40 -8.00
CA VAL A 119 -6.08 41.71 -6.81
C VAL A 119 -6.34 40.45 -5.99
N THR A 120 -5.86 40.46 -4.74
CA THR A 120 -6.03 39.37 -3.76
C THR A 120 -7.50 38.97 -3.59
N ALA A 121 -8.42 39.94 -3.62
CA ALA A 121 -9.85 39.74 -3.45
C ALA A 121 -10.50 38.85 -4.52
N HIS A 122 -9.90 38.74 -5.71
CA HIS A 122 -10.35 37.82 -6.76
C HIS A 122 -9.62 36.48 -6.69
N ARG A 123 -8.29 36.51 -6.56
CA ARG A 123 -7.45 35.31 -6.71
C ARG A 123 -7.59 34.36 -5.52
N ALA A 124 -7.73 34.87 -4.29
CA ALA A 124 -7.87 34.01 -3.12
C ALA A 124 -9.19 33.19 -3.15
N PRO A 125 -10.36 33.78 -3.41
CA PRO A 125 -11.61 33.03 -3.58
C PRO A 125 -11.58 32.05 -4.76
N ALA A 126 -11.03 32.43 -5.91
CA ALA A 126 -10.94 31.54 -7.07
C ALA A 126 -10.10 30.27 -6.76
N ASN A 127 -8.94 30.45 -6.13
CA ASN A 127 -8.10 29.33 -5.69
C ASN A 127 -8.77 28.49 -4.61
N ALA A 128 -9.41 29.13 -3.62
CA ALA A 128 -10.14 28.42 -2.56
C ALA A 128 -11.29 27.59 -3.12
N PHE A 129 -12.03 28.12 -4.09
CA PHE A 129 -13.09 27.39 -4.80
C PHE A 129 -12.54 26.19 -5.57
N LEU A 130 -11.45 26.35 -6.32
CA LEU A 130 -10.81 25.24 -7.05
C LEU A 130 -10.33 24.12 -6.11
N ALA A 131 -9.76 24.49 -4.96
CA ALA A 131 -9.33 23.53 -3.94
C ALA A 131 -10.53 22.83 -3.27
N ALA A 132 -11.53 23.59 -2.81
CA ALA A 132 -12.71 23.04 -2.14
C ALA A 132 -13.53 22.12 -3.07
N SER A 133 -13.74 22.54 -4.32
CA SER A 133 -14.45 21.72 -5.30
C SER A 133 -13.68 20.45 -5.67
N ALA A 134 -12.33 20.48 -5.71
CA ALA A 134 -11.55 19.25 -5.92
C ALA A 134 -11.74 18.24 -4.77
N LEU A 135 -11.78 18.72 -3.52
CA LEU A 135 -12.04 17.88 -2.35
C LEU A 135 -13.46 17.27 -2.37
N VAL A 136 -14.45 18.07 -2.74
CA VAL A 136 -15.85 17.63 -2.79
C VAL A 136 -16.10 16.62 -3.92
N LEU A 137 -15.44 16.79 -5.06
CA LEU A 137 -15.60 15.90 -6.21
C LEU A 137 -14.78 14.61 -6.10
N HIS A 138 -13.73 14.59 -5.26
CA HIS A 138 -12.82 13.45 -5.17
C HIS A 138 -13.49 12.10 -4.87
N PRO A 139 -14.50 11.99 -3.98
CA PRO A 139 -15.14 10.70 -3.69
C PRO A 139 -15.80 10.04 -4.91
N LYS A 140 -16.46 10.83 -5.75
CA LYS A 140 -17.09 10.34 -6.99
C LYS A 140 -16.06 10.16 -8.11
N ASN A 141 -15.20 11.17 -8.29
CA ASN A 141 -14.25 11.22 -9.41
C ASN A 141 -12.91 10.55 -9.06
N HIS A 142 -12.90 9.67 -8.05
CA HIS A 142 -11.68 9.01 -7.58
C HIS A 142 -11.04 8.21 -8.73
N TYR A 143 -11.86 7.50 -9.50
CA TYR A 143 -11.43 6.84 -10.73
C TYR A 143 -11.28 7.87 -11.86
N GLY A 144 -10.03 8.19 -12.21
CA GLY A 144 -9.67 9.24 -13.17
C GLY A 144 -8.94 10.42 -12.52
N SER A 145 -9.01 10.54 -11.19
CA SER A 145 -8.14 11.43 -10.43
C SER A 145 -6.76 10.80 -10.27
N ASP A 146 -5.71 11.55 -10.60
CA ASP A 146 -4.32 11.07 -10.49
C ASP A 146 -3.44 12.04 -9.67
N GLY A 147 -2.14 11.75 -9.60
CA GLY A 147 -1.17 12.59 -8.89
C GLY A 147 -1.12 14.05 -9.37
N SER A 148 -1.51 14.32 -10.62
CA SER A 148 -1.60 15.67 -11.16
C SER A 148 -2.76 16.47 -10.56
N ASP A 149 -3.93 15.84 -10.35
CA ASP A 149 -5.07 16.48 -9.68
C ASP A 149 -4.77 16.76 -8.21
N GLN A 150 -4.12 15.80 -7.52
CA GLN A 150 -3.71 15.98 -6.12
C GLN A 150 -2.71 17.13 -5.99
N LEU A 151 -1.70 17.20 -6.86
CA LEU A 151 -0.72 18.27 -6.82
C LEU A 151 -1.34 19.62 -7.20
N ALA A 152 -2.25 19.66 -8.17
CA ALA A 152 -2.99 20.86 -8.53
C ALA A 152 -3.86 21.36 -7.35
N PHE A 153 -4.50 20.46 -6.61
CA PHE A 153 -5.22 20.78 -5.36
C PHE A 153 -4.28 21.42 -4.32
N LEU A 154 -3.08 20.87 -4.12
CA LEU A 154 -2.09 21.43 -3.19
C LEU A 154 -1.62 22.81 -3.61
N VAL A 155 -1.40 23.03 -4.91
CA VAL A 155 -1.01 24.34 -5.47
C VAL A 155 -2.10 25.39 -5.23
N GLN A 156 -3.36 25.09 -5.56
CA GLN A 156 -4.45 26.05 -5.37
C GLN A 156 -4.73 26.31 -3.88
N THR A 157 -4.64 25.29 -3.03
CA THR A 157 -4.76 25.45 -1.58
C THR A 157 -3.66 26.38 -1.05
N SER A 158 -2.41 26.14 -1.44
CA SER A 158 -1.27 26.96 -1.04
C SER A 158 -1.38 28.39 -1.58
N ALA A 159 -1.86 28.56 -2.82
CA ALA A 159 -2.11 29.86 -3.43
C ALA A 159 -3.21 30.66 -2.70
N ALA A 160 -4.27 30.00 -2.23
CA ALA A 160 -5.30 30.63 -1.41
C ALA A 160 -4.75 31.03 -0.03
N LEU A 161 -4.08 30.11 0.67
CA LEU A 161 -3.53 30.34 2.01
C LEU A 161 -2.40 31.38 2.03
N GLY A 162 -1.52 31.37 1.03
CA GLY A 162 -0.44 32.35 0.87
C GLY A 162 -0.92 33.78 0.65
N ARG A 163 -2.22 33.96 0.41
CA ARG A 163 -2.90 35.26 0.23
C ARG A 163 -3.72 35.70 1.45
N VAL A 164 -3.81 34.87 2.51
CA VAL A 164 -4.47 35.21 3.79
C VAL A 164 -3.77 36.42 4.45
N GLY A 165 -4.53 37.19 5.23
CA GLY A 165 -4.01 38.39 5.91
C GLY A 165 -3.61 39.51 4.93
N ARG A 166 -4.36 39.66 3.82
CA ARG A 166 -4.09 40.62 2.73
C ARG A 166 -2.72 40.42 2.07
N GLY A 167 -2.26 39.17 1.96
CA GLY A 167 -1.03 38.81 1.26
C GLY A 167 0.24 39.03 2.06
N SER A 168 0.22 38.83 3.38
CA SER A 168 1.41 38.91 4.24
C SER A 168 2.65 38.26 3.59
N PRO A 169 3.81 38.92 3.53
CA PRO A 169 5.03 38.35 2.93
C PRO A 169 5.42 37.00 3.56
N ARG A 170 5.15 36.82 4.86
CA ARG A 170 5.40 35.57 5.58
C ARG A 170 4.47 34.44 5.13
N ALA A 171 3.20 34.74 4.84
CA ALA A 171 2.24 33.75 4.35
C ALA A 171 2.65 33.29 2.94
N ALA A 172 3.05 34.22 2.06
CA ALA A 172 3.55 33.89 0.73
C ALA A 172 4.86 33.08 0.77
N GLU A 173 5.79 33.41 1.66
CA GLU A 173 7.03 32.63 1.85
C GLU A 173 6.72 31.21 2.35
N ALA A 174 5.84 31.06 3.35
CA ALA A 174 5.42 29.75 3.85
C ALA A 174 4.73 28.89 2.77
N ALA A 175 3.84 29.49 1.97
CA ALA A 175 3.18 28.84 0.85
C ALA A 175 4.17 28.35 -0.23
N VAL A 176 5.17 29.16 -0.57
CA VAL A 176 6.23 28.80 -1.51
C VAL A 176 7.10 27.66 -0.97
N TRP A 177 7.52 27.74 0.29
CA TRP A 177 8.27 26.65 0.92
C TRP A 177 7.48 25.36 0.97
N PHE A 178 6.18 25.44 1.32
CA PHE A 178 5.29 24.28 1.29
C PHE A 178 5.28 23.63 -0.10
N LEU A 179 5.07 24.38 -1.18
CA LEU A 179 5.04 23.83 -2.54
C LEU A 179 6.39 23.22 -2.97
N ALA A 180 7.49 23.87 -2.61
CA ALA A 180 8.82 23.36 -2.92
C ALA A 180 9.10 22.03 -2.17
N MET A 181 8.74 21.95 -0.89
CA MET A 181 8.89 20.74 -0.09
C MET A 181 7.94 19.62 -0.55
N GLN A 182 6.70 19.95 -0.92
CA GLN A 182 5.75 18.98 -1.48
C GLN A 182 6.28 18.35 -2.76
N ALA A 183 6.80 19.15 -3.70
CA ALA A 183 7.41 18.62 -4.93
C ALA A 183 8.58 17.68 -4.62
N ALA A 184 9.44 18.06 -3.67
CA ALA A 184 10.57 17.23 -3.28
C ALA A 184 10.14 15.92 -2.60
N LEU A 185 9.11 15.97 -1.75
CA LEU A 185 8.52 14.79 -1.15
C LEU A 185 7.94 13.87 -2.23
N SER A 186 7.14 14.40 -3.16
CA SER A 186 6.53 13.64 -4.26
C SER A 186 7.57 12.90 -5.10
N TYR A 187 8.63 13.58 -5.56
CA TYR A 187 9.69 12.93 -6.32
C TYR A 187 10.47 11.91 -5.48
N SER A 188 10.81 12.25 -4.23
CA SER A 188 11.62 11.36 -3.40
C SER A 188 10.89 10.06 -3.08
N VAL A 189 9.63 10.14 -2.66
CA VAL A 189 8.81 8.96 -2.34
C VAL A 189 8.62 8.11 -3.60
N SER A 190 8.33 8.75 -4.74
CA SER A 190 8.25 8.08 -6.05
C SER A 190 9.54 7.32 -6.37
N GLY A 191 10.70 7.96 -6.24
CA GLY A 191 12.00 7.33 -6.48
C GLY A 191 12.34 6.21 -5.50
N LEU A 192 12.04 6.38 -4.21
CA LEU A 192 12.25 5.36 -3.17
C LEU A 192 11.38 4.12 -3.37
N VAL A 193 10.13 4.26 -3.80
CA VAL A 193 9.29 3.10 -4.16
C VAL A 193 9.89 2.37 -5.36
N LYS A 194 10.34 3.11 -6.38
CA LYS A 194 10.96 2.53 -7.57
C LYS A 194 12.31 1.88 -7.30
N ILE A 195 13.13 2.38 -6.37
CA ILE A 195 14.44 1.79 -6.09
C ILE A 195 14.32 0.39 -5.46
N VAL A 196 13.27 0.16 -4.66
CA VAL A 196 12.98 -1.15 -4.08
C VAL A 196 12.53 -2.14 -5.15
N SER A 197 11.81 -1.66 -6.16
CA SER A 197 11.32 -2.47 -7.29
C SER A 197 12.46 -3.07 -8.12
N ARG A 198 12.46 -4.40 -8.26
CA ARG A 198 13.40 -5.11 -9.14
C ARG A 198 13.21 -4.72 -10.60
N THR A 199 11.97 -4.50 -11.04
CA THR A 199 11.62 -4.17 -12.42
C THR A 199 12.22 -2.83 -12.85
N TRP A 200 12.29 -1.86 -11.95
CA TRP A 200 12.98 -0.58 -12.20
C TRP A 200 14.50 -0.73 -12.22
N ARG A 201 15.08 -1.45 -11.26
CA ARG A 201 16.54 -1.68 -11.18
C ARG A 201 17.10 -2.48 -12.36
N THR A 202 16.31 -3.37 -12.96
CA THR A 202 16.72 -4.17 -14.12
C THR A 202 16.56 -3.43 -15.46
N GLY A 203 15.72 -2.38 -15.48
CA GLY A 203 15.37 -1.63 -16.69
C GLY A 203 14.15 -2.16 -17.43
N GLU A 204 13.41 -3.11 -16.86
CA GLU A 204 12.22 -3.72 -17.44
C GLU A 204 10.96 -2.86 -17.26
N ALA A 205 10.98 -1.91 -16.33
CA ALA A 205 9.79 -1.13 -15.96
C ALA A 205 9.27 -0.27 -17.12
N LEU A 206 10.15 0.44 -17.84
CA LEU A 206 9.75 1.31 -18.93
C LEU A 206 9.12 0.53 -20.09
N PRO A 207 9.73 -0.56 -20.64
CA PRO A 207 9.04 -1.42 -21.61
C PRO A 207 7.73 -2.01 -21.06
N GLY A 208 7.72 -2.39 -19.78
CA GLY A 208 6.54 -2.93 -19.10
C GLY A 208 5.36 -1.96 -19.06
N ILE A 209 5.62 -0.65 -18.94
CA ILE A 209 4.62 0.41 -19.00
C ILE A 209 4.26 0.72 -20.45
N LEU A 210 5.26 0.84 -21.32
CA LEU A 210 5.09 1.27 -22.71
C LEU A 210 4.34 0.25 -23.59
N ARG A 211 4.27 -1.02 -23.16
CA ARG A 211 3.46 -2.06 -23.83
C ARG A 211 1.96 -1.98 -23.52
N THR A 212 1.54 -1.14 -22.56
CA THR A 212 0.14 -1.06 -22.13
C THR A 212 -0.70 -0.26 -23.12
N ARG A 213 -2.03 -0.47 -23.12
CA ARG A 213 -2.94 0.31 -23.97
C ARG A 213 -3.15 1.74 -23.45
N THR A 214 -3.11 1.94 -22.14
CA THR A 214 -3.44 3.22 -21.50
C THR A 214 -2.29 4.22 -21.54
N TYR A 215 -1.06 3.76 -21.32
CA TYR A 215 0.12 4.63 -21.18
C TYR A 215 1.25 4.26 -22.15
N GLY A 216 0.95 3.48 -23.19
CA GLY A 216 1.95 2.92 -24.10
C GLY A 216 2.25 3.75 -25.34
N ASP A 217 3.48 3.63 -25.82
CA ASP A 217 3.91 4.07 -27.14
C ASP A 217 4.62 2.88 -27.81
N GLU A 218 4.02 2.35 -28.87
CA GLU A 218 4.48 1.11 -29.51
C GLU A 218 5.90 1.26 -30.11
N GLY A 219 6.21 2.43 -30.67
CA GLY A 219 7.52 2.70 -31.26
C GLY A 219 8.61 2.70 -30.19
N LEU A 220 8.38 3.42 -29.10
CA LEU A 220 9.33 3.49 -27.99
C LEU A 220 9.44 2.15 -27.25
N TYR A 221 8.34 1.41 -27.10
CA TYR A 221 8.35 0.05 -26.57
C TYR A 221 9.25 -0.87 -27.38
N ARG A 222 9.06 -0.94 -28.71
CA ARG A 222 9.88 -1.76 -29.61
C ARG A 222 11.35 -1.35 -29.54
N PHE A 223 11.64 -0.04 -29.52
CA PHE A 223 13.00 0.50 -29.44
C PHE A 223 13.71 0.11 -28.14
N LEU A 224 13.08 0.31 -26.98
CA LEU A 224 13.68 0.01 -25.68
C LEU A 224 13.82 -1.50 -25.44
N THR A 225 12.89 -2.29 -25.98
CA THR A 225 12.99 -3.76 -25.97
C THR A 225 14.17 -4.25 -26.81
N ALA A 226 14.41 -3.65 -27.98
CA ALA A 226 15.56 -3.95 -28.82
C ALA A 226 16.90 -3.47 -28.23
N HIS A 227 16.88 -2.47 -27.34
CA HIS A 227 18.09 -1.89 -26.72
C HIS A 227 18.05 -1.92 -25.18
N PRO A 228 18.22 -3.10 -24.54
CA PRO A 228 18.09 -3.24 -23.08
C PRO A 228 19.04 -2.35 -22.28
N ARG A 229 20.23 -2.05 -22.80
CA ARG A 229 21.19 -1.12 -22.15
C ARG A 229 20.64 0.31 -22.07
N LEU A 230 19.95 0.77 -23.12
CA LEU A 230 19.32 2.08 -23.14
C LEU A 230 18.08 2.12 -22.25
N SER A 231 17.29 1.04 -22.23
CA SER A 231 16.16 0.91 -21.30
C SER A 231 16.63 0.99 -19.85
N ARG A 232 17.70 0.27 -19.52
CA ARG A 232 18.35 0.32 -18.21
C ARG A 232 18.84 1.72 -17.88
N LEU A 233 19.57 2.37 -18.80
CA LEU A 233 20.05 3.72 -18.60
C LEU A 233 18.89 4.69 -18.31
N ALA A 234 17.84 4.66 -19.12
CA ALA A 234 16.65 5.50 -18.93
C ALA A 234 15.98 5.27 -17.57
N ALA A 235 15.80 4.01 -17.17
CA ALA A 235 15.25 3.66 -15.86
C ALA A 235 16.13 4.18 -14.71
N HIS A 236 17.45 4.03 -14.79
CA HIS A 236 18.37 4.55 -13.78
C HIS A 236 18.41 6.07 -13.75
N THR A 237 18.27 6.75 -14.90
CA THR A 237 18.13 8.21 -14.94
C THR A 237 16.89 8.66 -14.18
N VAL A 238 15.74 8.00 -14.34
CA VAL A 238 14.53 8.29 -13.54
C VAL A 238 14.79 8.09 -12.06
N LEU A 239 15.41 6.96 -11.66
CA LEU A 239 15.74 6.69 -10.26
C LEU A 239 16.63 7.78 -9.65
N VAL A 240 17.70 8.17 -10.35
CA VAL A 240 18.62 9.22 -9.87
C VAL A 240 17.90 10.56 -9.78
N LEU A 241 17.17 10.96 -10.81
CA LEU A 241 16.47 12.24 -10.84
C LEU A 241 15.43 12.36 -9.74
N GLU A 242 14.64 11.31 -9.49
CA GLU A 242 13.58 11.30 -8.48
C GLU A 242 14.14 11.19 -7.06
N THR A 243 15.05 10.24 -6.80
CA THR A 243 15.60 10.01 -5.45
C THR A 243 16.54 11.12 -5.00
N ALA A 244 17.35 11.67 -5.91
CA ALA A 244 18.29 12.75 -5.58
C ALA A 244 17.65 14.15 -5.68
N PHE A 245 16.37 14.27 -6.04
CA PHE A 245 15.71 15.56 -6.22
C PHE A 245 15.85 16.52 -5.03
N PRO A 246 15.76 16.10 -3.75
CA PRO A 246 15.92 17.01 -2.61
C PRO A 246 17.26 17.76 -2.58
N LEU A 247 18.30 17.23 -3.24
CA LEU A 247 19.59 17.90 -3.35
C LEU A 247 19.50 19.24 -4.10
N VAL A 248 18.43 19.48 -4.86
CA VAL A 248 18.16 20.77 -5.54
C VAL A 248 18.24 21.97 -4.60
N PHE A 249 17.94 21.80 -3.31
CA PHE A 249 17.96 22.89 -2.31
C PHE A 249 19.36 23.22 -1.80
N VAL A 250 20.33 22.31 -1.93
CA VAL A 250 21.72 22.50 -1.46
C VAL A 250 22.71 22.69 -2.61
N LEU A 251 22.38 22.21 -3.81
CA LEU A 251 23.20 22.35 -5.02
C LEU A 251 23.43 23.82 -5.41
N PRO A 252 24.58 24.14 -6.05
CA PRO A 252 24.80 25.46 -6.66
C PRO A 252 23.63 25.83 -7.58
N THR A 253 23.25 27.11 -7.62
CA THR A 253 22.06 27.58 -8.34
C THR A 253 21.98 27.11 -9.80
N ARG A 254 23.12 27.10 -10.52
CA ARG A 254 23.18 26.61 -11.91
C ARG A 254 22.87 25.10 -12.01
N ALA A 255 23.38 24.29 -11.10
CA ALA A 255 23.11 22.86 -11.04
C ALA A 255 21.63 22.61 -10.67
N ALA A 256 21.08 23.38 -9.73
CA ALA A 256 19.66 23.31 -9.41
C ALA A 256 18.75 23.62 -10.61
N TYR A 257 19.10 24.60 -11.45
CA TYR A 257 18.38 24.88 -12.70
C TYR A 257 18.45 23.71 -13.68
N ALA A 258 19.61 23.07 -13.81
CA ALA A 258 19.76 21.89 -14.66
C ALA A 258 18.87 20.73 -14.18
N VAL A 259 18.80 20.49 -12.85
CA VAL A 259 17.93 19.46 -12.26
C VAL A 259 16.45 19.78 -12.51
N VAL A 260 16.01 21.01 -12.24
CA VAL A 260 14.61 21.42 -12.52
C VAL A 260 14.28 21.32 -14.01
N GLY A 261 15.21 21.70 -14.89
CA GLY A 261 15.06 21.55 -16.33
C GLY A 261 14.97 20.10 -16.79
N ALA A 262 15.79 19.20 -16.21
CA ALA A 262 15.72 17.77 -16.48
C ALA A 262 14.36 17.18 -16.05
N MET A 263 13.81 17.61 -14.91
CA MET A 263 12.47 17.20 -14.48
C MET A 263 11.36 17.77 -15.36
N ALA A 264 11.50 18.99 -15.88
CA ALA A 264 10.59 19.53 -16.88
C ALA A 264 10.60 18.66 -18.16
N ALA A 265 11.78 18.31 -18.65
CA ALA A 265 11.94 17.44 -19.82
C ALA A 265 11.36 16.04 -19.58
N PHE A 266 11.52 15.49 -18.37
CA PHE A 266 10.92 14.24 -17.96
C PHE A 266 9.38 14.28 -18.07
N HIS A 267 8.72 15.32 -17.56
CA HIS A 267 7.26 15.42 -17.67
C HIS A 267 6.79 15.66 -19.10
N LEU A 268 7.53 16.42 -19.90
CA LEU A 268 7.23 16.57 -21.34
C LEU A 268 7.36 15.24 -22.08
N ALA A 269 8.36 14.42 -21.74
CA ALA A 269 8.50 13.07 -22.30
C ALA A 269 7.33 12.18 -21.89
N ASN A 270 6.91 12.21 -20.62
CA ASN A 270 5.73 11.49 -20.15
C ASN A 270 4.45 11.93 -20.89
N ALA A 271 4.27 13.24 -21.13
CA ALA A 271 3.15 13.72 -21.93
C ALA A 271 3.17 13.19 -23.37
N ARG A 272 4.34 13.19 -24.02
CA ARG A 272 4.48 12.74 -25.41
C ARG A 272 4.31 11.22 -25.58
N TYR A 273 4.91 10.44 -24.70
CA TYR A 273 4.99 8.98 -24.86
C TYR A 273 3.99 8.20 -24.01
N MET A 274 3.42 8.82 -22.97
CA MET A 274 2.48 8.16 -22.06
C MET A 274 1.12 8.86 -21.98
N GLY A 275 0.89 9.93 -22.76
CA GLY A 275 -0.38 10.67 -22.74
C GLY A 275 -0.64 11.45 -21.46
N LEU A 276 0.37 11.65 -20.60
CA LEU A 276 0.24 12.30 -19.30
C LEU A 276 0.34 13.83 -19.38
N ALA A 277 -0.53 14.47 -20.18
CA ALA A 277 -0.47 15.92 -20.41
C ALA A 277 -0.72 16.76 -19.15
N ARG A 278 -1.64 16.33 -18.27
CA ARG A 278 -1.95 17.03 -17.01
C ARG A 278 -0.75 17.10 -16.04
N PHE A 279 0.13 16.10 -16.07
CA PHE A 279 1.33 16.03 -15.23
C PHE A 279 2.32 17.16 -15.52
N VAL A 280 2.45 17.58 -16.78
CA VAL A 280 3.33 18.69 -17.19
C VAL A 280 2.96 19.93 -16.39
N TRP A 281 1.70 20.33 -16.45
CA TRP A 281 1.22 21.56 -15.80
C TRP A 281 1.22 21.43 -14.28
N ALA A 282 0.80 20.29 -13.75
CA ALA A 282 0.69 20.09 -12.31
C ALA A 282 2.05 20.12 -11.62
N PHE A 283 3.04 19.40 -12.15
CA PHE A 283 4.37 19.35 -11.55
C PHE A 283 5.17 20.62 -11.83
N MET A 284 5.13 21.15 -13.05
CA MET A 284 5.86 22.38 -13.36
C MET A 284 5.29 23.59 -12.61
N ALA A 285 4.02 23.58 -12.18
CA ALA A 285 3.47 24.60 -11.29
C ALA A 285 4.23 24.73 -9.96
N THR A 286 4.96 23.71 -9.53
CA THR A 286 5.78 23.78 -8.30
C THR A 286 7.16 24.41 -8.55
N TYR A 287 7.63 24.48 -9.80
CA TYR A 287 8.99 24.90 -10.12
C TYR A 287 9.27 26.37 -9.80
N PRO A 288 8.35 27.33 -10.03
CA PRO A 288 8.55 28.70 -9.55
C PRO A 288 8.85 28.77 -8.06
N ALA A 289 8.19 27.94 -7.25
CA ALA A 289 8.42 27.87 -5.81
C ALA A 289 9.82 27.32 -5.47
N ILE A 290 10.23 26.24 -6.13
CA ILE A 290 11.59 25.66 -5.98
C ILE A 290 12.66 26.69 -6.36
N LEU A 291 12.51 27.35 -7.50
CA LEU A 291 13.46 28.34 -8.00
C LEU A 291 13.54 29.56 -7.06
N SER A 292 12.40 30.02 -6.52
CA SER A 292 12.36 31.09 -5.52
C SER A 292 13.18 30.73 -4.27
N VAL A 293 13.03 29.50 -3.77
CA VAL A 293 13.79 29.00 -2.61
C VAL A 293 15.29 28.93 -2.91
N VAL A 294 15.68 28.35 -4.05
CA VAL A 294 17.08 28.20 -4.46
C VAL A 294 17.78 29.55 -4.64
N GLN A 295 17.12 30.51 -5.29
CA GLN A 295 17.67 31.84 -5.50
C GLN A 295 17.72 32.65 -4.20
N GLY A 296 16.71 32.53 -3.34
CA GLY A 296 16.67 33.16 -2.03
C GLY A 296 17.84 32.76 -1.14
N ARG A 297 18.35 31.53 -1.26
CA ARG A 297 19.59 31.08 -0.59
C ARG A 297 20.83 31.80 -1.12
N ALA A 298 20.99 31.85 -2.44
CA ALA A 298 22.15 32.46 -3.09
C ALA A 298 22.25 33.97 -2.77
N ALA A 299 21.12 34.69 -2.79
CA ALA A 299 21.07 36.10 -2.42
C ALA A 299 21.48 36.34 -0.95
N ARG A 300 21.03 35.49 -0.02
CA ARG A 300 21.39 35.59 1.42
C ARG A 300 22.86 35.30 1.70
N SER A 301 23.49 34.41 0.91
CA SER A 301 24.91 34.09 1.01
C SER A 301 25.82 35.24 0.57
N LEU A 302 25.35 36.12 -0.32
CA LEU A 302 26.09 37.28 -0.82
C LEU A 302 25.97 38.50 0.12
N THR A 303 24.91 38.57 0.94
CA THR A 303 24.64 39.71 1.84
C THR A 303 25.06 39.45 3.30
N ALA A 304 25.73 38.35 3.60
CA ALA A 304 26.07 37.88 4.96
C ALA A 304 27.20 38.68 5.66
N GLY A 305 27.20 40.01 5.51
CA GLY A 305 28.01 40.95 6.28
C GLY A 305 27.22 41.78 7.31
N ALA A 306 25.89 41.58 7.44
CA ALA A 306 25.07 42.34 8.38
C ALA A 306 24.15 41.43 9.22
N HIS A 307 24.38 41.45 10.54
CA HIS A 307 23.59 40.77 11.57
C HIS A 307 22.07 40.98 11.42
N ARG A 308 21.34 39.96 10.91
CA ARG A 308 19.94 39.62 11.27
C ARG A 308 19.72 38.11 11.11
N SER A 309 18.99 37.50 12.06
CA SER A 309 18.96 36.08 12.42
C SER A 309 18.73 35.07 11.28
N PRO A 310 19.31 33.85 11.36
CA PRO A 310 19.19 32.81 10.33
C PRO A 310 17.74 32.33 10.13
N ALA A 311 17.50 31.76 8.95
CA ALA A 311 16.25 31.24 8.44
C ALA A 311 15.49 30.37 9.48
N ARG A 312 14.48 30.95 10.15
CA ARG A 312 13.67 30.26 11.16
C ARG A 312 12.79 29.16 10.55
N LEU A 313 12.34 29.30 9.30
CA LEU A 313 11.39 28.36 8.71
C LEU A 313 11.97 26.96 8.41
N PRO A 314 13.15 26.81 7.78
CA PRO A 314 13.80 25.49 7.65
C PRO A 314 14.09 24.83 9.00
N ALA A 315 14.51 25.61 9.99
CA ALA A 315 14.71 25.10 11.35
C ALA A 315 13.39 24.64 11.98
N ILE A 316 12.30 25.41 11.85
CA ILE A 316 10.95 25.03 12.31
C ILE A 316 10.48 23.76 11.61
N VAL A 317 10.61 23.67 10.28
CA VAL A 317 10.22 22.46 9.51
C VAL A 317 11.03 21.26 9.99
N ALA A 318 12.35 21.38 10.12
CA ALA A 318 13.20 20.31 10.63
C ALA A 318 12.82 19.91 12.08
N SER A 319 12.52 20.88 12.95
CA SER A 319 12.07 20.63 14.32
C SER A 319 10.70 19.94 14.36
N VAL A 320 9.73 20.35 13.54
CA VAL A 320 8.41 19.71 13.45
C VAL A 320 8.54 18.29 12.91
N THR A 321 9.31 18.08 11.83
CA THR A 321 9.58 16.74 11.30
C THR A 321 10.28 15.86 12.32
N GLY A 322 11.28 16.39 13.04
CA GLY A 322 11.96 15.68 14.11
C GLY A 322 11.02 15.31 15.26
N LEU A 323 10.16 16.22 15.69
CA LEU A 323 9.15 15.97 16.72
C LEU A 323 8.15 14.89 16.27
N LEU A 324 7.62 14.98 15.05
CA LEU A 324 6.71 13.97 14.50
C LEU A 324 7.37 12.59 14.42
N ALA A 325 8.66 12.51 14.05
CA ALA A 325 9.41 11.27 14.05
C ALA A 325 9.57 10.69 15.47
N VAL A 326 9.92 11.52 16.46
CA VAL A 326 10.03 11.11 17.87
C VAL A 326 8.68 10.61 18.40
N VAL A 327 7.59 11.34 18.15
CA VAL A 327 6.24 10.92 18.54
C VAL A 327 5.83 9.62 17.86
N GLY A 328 6.12 9.48 16.56
CA GLY A 328 5.83 8.26 15.80
C GLY A 328 6.57 7.04 16.35
N VAL A 329 7.87 7.17 16.60
CA VAL A 329 8.70 6.10 17.19
C VAL A 329 8.25 5.79 18.62
N GLY A 330 8.00 6.81 19.45
CA GLY A 330 7.47 6.62 20.80
C GLY A 330 6.13 5.88 20.81
N SER A 331 5.21 6.24 19.90
CA SER A 331 3.94 5.53 19.71
C SER A 331 4.15 4.08 19.30
N ALA A 332 5.11 3.79 18.41
CA ALA A 332 5.49 2.42 18.04
C ALA A 332 6.01 1.61 19.24
N LEU A 333 6.87 2.18 20.08
CA LEU A 333 7.38 1.51 21.28
C LEU A 333 6.27 1.22 22.30
N VAL A 334 5.41 2.20 22.58
CA VAL A 334 4.25 2.02 23.48
C VAL A 334 3.30 0.95 22.94
N ARG A 335 3.02 0.96 21.63
CA ARG A 335 2.20 -0.05 20.96
C ARG A 335 2.78 -1.45 21.12
N ARG A 336 4.08 -1.63 20.85
CA ARG A 336 4.78 -2.91 20.99
C ARG A 336 4.69 -3.45 22.41
N ALA A 337 4.99 -2.60 23.40
CA ALA A 337 4.89 -2.98 24.80
C ALA A 337 3.45 -3.31 25.22
N GLY A 338 2.45 -2.65 24.63
CA GLY A 338 1.03 -2.98 24.81
C GLY A 338 0.68 -4.36 24.29
N ILE A 339 1.10 -4.70 23.06
CA ILE A 339 0.87 -6.02 22.46
C ILE A 339 1.49 -7.14 23.30
N GLU A 340 2.71 -6.94 23.81
CA GLU A 340 3.39 -7.94 24.64
C GLU A 340 2.70 -8.19 26.00
N ARG A 341 1.94 -7.21 26.50
CA ARG A 341 1.15 -7.32 27.74
C ARG A 341 -0.29 -7.79 27.50
N ALA A 342 -0.82 -7.63 26.29
CA ALA A 342 -2.22 -7.88 25.95
C ALA A 342 -2.62 -9.37 25.94
N ASP A 343 -1.67 -10.28 26.07
CA ASP A 343 -1.93 -11.72 26.13
C ASP A 343 -2.57 -12.18 27.45
N GLY A 344 -2.64 -11.30 28.45
CA GLY A 344 -3.36 -11.54 29.70
C GLY A 344 -2.65 -12.54 30.63
N PRO A 345 -3.19 -12.77 31.84
CA PRO A 345 -2.55 -13.63 32.83
C PRO A 345 -2.59 -15.12 32.47
N GLU A 346 -3.52 -15.54 31.60
CA GLU A 346 -3.67 -16.94 31.17
C GLU A 346 -2.65 -17.35 30.10
N ALA A 347 -1.96 -16.39 29.48
CA ALA A 347 -0.94 -16.69 28.51
C ALA A 347 0.30 -17.30 29.14
N ARG A 348 0.74 -18.39 28.54
CA ARG A 348 1.94 -19.14 28.91
C ARG A 348 3.00 -18.93 27.84
N ARG A 349 4.25 -19.20 28.22
CA ARG A 349 5.40 -19.09 27.32
C ARG A 349 6.10 -20.44 27.22
N HIS A 350 6.40 -20.84 26.00
CA HIS A 350 7.19 -22.02 25.70
C HIS A 350 8.47 -21.61 24.99
N ARG A 351 9.62 -22.11 25.44
CA ARG A 351 10.91 -21.87 24.79
C ARG A 351 11.25 -23.09 23.94
N THR A 352 11.38 -22.89 22.64
CA THR A 352 11.67 -23.98 21.69
C THR A 352 13.17 -24.22 21.55
N PRO A 353 13.60 -25.36 20.97
CA PRO A 353 15.01 -25.65 20.66
C PRO A 353 15.69 -24.58 19.80
N SER A 354 14.94 -23.92 18.91
CA SER A 354 15.43 -22.79 18.08
C SER A 354 15.70 -21.51 18.91
N ARG A 355 15.47 -21.56 20.24
CA ARG A 355 15.53 -20.48 21.23
C ARG A 355 14.40 -19.48 21.14
N ASN A 356 13.49 -19.64 20.19
CA ASN A 356 12.29 -18.83 20.09
C ASN A 356 11.43 -19.00 21.34
N VAL A 357 10.61 -17.99 21.63
CA VAL A 357 9.66 -18.03 22.73
C VAL A 357 8.26 -17.83 22.17
N LEU A 358 7.43 -18.85 22.29
CA LEU A 358 6.05 -18.84 21.81
C LEU A 358 5.12 -18.49 22.97
N SER A 359 4.30 -17.46 22.79
CA SER A 359 3.16 -17.16 23.64
C SER A 359 1.96 -17.99 23.19
N TYR A 360 1.33 -18.69 24.14
CA TYR A 360 0.19 -19.56 23.88
C TYR A 360 -0.85 -19.51 25.00
N ARG A 361 -2.08 -19.86 24.66
CA ARG A 361 -3.22 -20.01 25.57
C ARG A 361 -3.82 -21.41 25.40
N LEU A 362 -3.90 -22.13 26.49
CA LEU A 362 -4.61 -23.41 26.58
C LEU A 362 -5.95 -23.15 27.28
N ARG A 363 -7.06 -23.18 26.52
CA ARG A 363 -8.40 -23.11 27.10
C ARG A 363 -8.90 -24.53 27.31
N ARG A 364 -9.21 -24.88 28.56
CA ARG A 364 -9.74 -26.20 28.91
C ARG A 364 -11.26 -26.18 28.98
N ALA A 365 -11.88 -27.25 28.50
CA ALA A 365 -13.31 -27.52 28.63
C ALA A 365 -13.53 -28.58 29.73
N PRO A 366 -14.52 -28.41 30.62
CA PRO A 366 -14.81 -29.41 31.64
C PRO A 366 -15.14 -30.78 31.01
N GLY A 367 -14.42 -31.83 31.42
CA GLY A 367 -14.67 -33.21 30.97
C GLY A 367 -14.18 -33.53 29.55
N ALA A 368 -13.40 -32.64 28.93
CA ALA A 368 -12.87 -32.82 27.57
C ALA A 368 -11.49 -33.49 27.53
N GLU A 369 -10.93 -33.93 28.66
CA GLU A 369 -9.56 -34.45 28.76
C GLU A 369 -9.32 -35.69 27.90
N ALA A 370 -10.36 -36.50 27.67
CA ALA A 370 -10.32 -37.70 26.84
C ALA A 370 -10.53 -37.42 25.33
N LEU A 371 -10.92 -36.20 24.95
CA LEU A 371 -11.06 -35.79 23.55
C LEU A 371 -9.71 -35.29 23.01
N PRO A 372 -9.45 -35.30 21.70
CA PRO A 372 -8.25 -34.69 21.14
C PRO A 372 -8.11 -33.20 21.49
N LEU A 373 -6.87 -32.73 21.70
CA LEU A 373 -6.57 -31.30 21.81
C LEU A 373 -6.65 -30.64 20.44
N VAL A 374 -7.43 -29.56 20.30
CA VAL A 374 -7.53 -28.82 19.04
C VAL A 374 -6.47 -27.73 19.00
N VAL A 375 -5.53 -27.83 18.06
CA VAL A 375 -4.38 -26.92 17.91
C VAL A 375 -4.59 -26.01 16.71
N PHE A 376 -4.52 -24.70 16.94
CA PHE A 376 -4.75 -23.69 15.91
C PHE A 376 -3.44 -23.06 15.44
N GLU A 377 -3.21 -23.13 14.13
CA GLU A 377 -2.04 -22.53 13.48
C GLU A 377 -2.44 -21.44 12.48
N SER A 378 -1.99 -20.23 12.76
CA SER A 378 -2.42 -19.01 12.06
C SER A 378 -1.86 -18.90 10.64
N GLY A 379 -2.50 -18.08 9.80
CA GLY A 379 -1.99 -17.75 8.47
C GLY A 379 -0.73 -16.88 8.48
N HIS A 380 -0.26 -16.52 7.29
CA HIS A 380 0.80 -15.53 7.14
C HIS A 380 0.34 -14.17 7.69
N GLN A 381 1.25 -13.40 8.32
CA GLN A 381 0.93 -12.08 8.87
C GLN A 381 -0.22 -12.09 9.91
N SER A 382 -0.38 -13.21 10.64
CA SER A 382 -1.49 -13.44 11.58
C SER A 382 -0.98 -13.94 12.93
N SER A 383 -1.72 -13.64 14.00
CA SER A 383 -1.44 -14.03 15.38
C SER A 383 -2.57 -14.90 15.95
N ALA A 384 -2.43 -15.34 17.20
CA ALA A 384 -3.49 -16.03 17.93
C ALA A 384 -4.80 -15.22 18.06
N THR A 385 -4.74 -13.89 17.90
CA THR A 385 -5.91 -13.00 18.05
C THR A 385 -6.98 -13.24 17.00
N TYR A 386 -6.60 -13.71 15.81
CA TYR A 386 -7.52 -13.99 14.71
C TYR A 386 -8.52 -15.11 15.07
N TRP A 387 -8.12 -16.00 15.98
CA TRP A 387 -8.94 -17.14 16.41
C TRP A 387 -9.98 -16.79 17.48
N HIS A 388 -10.22 -15.51 17.77
CA HIS A 388 -11.16 -15.10 18.82
C HIS A 388 -12.52 -15.80 18.71
N TRP A 389 -13.16 -15.76 17.54
CA TRP A 389 -14.48 -16.38 17.34
C TRP A 389 -14.43 -17.90 17.47
N TYR A 390 -13.39 -18.57 16.98
CA TYR A 390 -13.24 -20.02 17.16
C TYR A 390 -13.11 -20.39 18.64
N GLY A 391 -12.38 -19.59 19.40
CA GLY A 391 -12.30 -19.76 20.86
C GLY A 391 -13.67 -19.65 21.53
N GLU A 392 -14.52 -18.71 21.10
CA GLU A 392 -15.87 -18.54 21.64
C GLU A 392 -16.82 -19.68 21.23
N GLU A 393 -16.79 -20.10 19.96
CA GLU A 393 -17.69 -21.14 19.45
C GLU A 393 -17.32 -22.56 19.94
N LEU A 394 -16.07 -22.77 20.35
CA LEU A 394 -15.58 -24.04 20.91
C LEU A 394 -15.51 -24.06 22.44
N ALA A 395 -15.75 -22.93 23.10
CA ALA A 395 -15.65 -22.79 24.54
C ALA A 395 -16.52 -23.81 25.27
N GLY A 396 -15.94 -24.51 26.25
CA GLY A 396 -16.65 -25.50 27.07
C GLY A 396 -16.96 -26.82 26.37
N ARG A 397 -16.52 -27.02 25.12
CA ARG A 397 -16.79 -28.25 24.35
C ARG A 397 -15.56 -29.11 24.17
N VAL A 398 -14.42 -28.49 23.88
CA VAL A 398 -13.12 -29.15 23.65
C VAL A 398 -11.99 -28.30 24.19
N ASP A 399 -10.86 -28.93 24.49
CA ASP A 399 -9.64 -28.19 24.81
C ASP A 399 -9.06 -27.59 23.53
N THR A 400 -8.64 -26.33 23.62
CA THR A 400 -8.07 -25.58 22.48
C THR A 400 -6.74 -24.97 22.84
N LEU A 401 -5.78 -25.07 21.91
CA LEU A 401 -4.46 -24.46 21.99
C LEU A 401 -4.34 -23.37 20.90
N PHE A 402 -4.30 -22.12 21.33
CA PHE A 402 -4.04 -20.97 20.48
C PHE A 402 -2.65 -20.41 20.78
N TYR A 403 -1.82 -20.20 19.76
CA TYR A 403 -0.49 -19.62 19.93
C TYR A 403 -0.15 -18.66 18.80
N SER A 404 0.87 -17.84 19.02
CA SER A 404 1.44 -17.02 17.95
C SER A 404 2.84 -17.54 17.60
N ARG A 405 3.13 -17.71 16.31
CA ARG A 405 4.50 -18.05 15.86
C ARG A 405 5.51 -17.00 16.30
N ALA A 406 6.78 -17.40 16.36
CA ALA A 406 7.89 -16.57 16.82
C ALA A 406 7.98 -15.22 16.09
N GLY A 407 7.79 -14.13 16.85
CA GLY A 407 7.82 -12.75 16.35
C GLY A 407 6.46 -12.14 16.00
N TYR A 408 5.35 -12.87 16.17
CA TYR A 408 3.99 -12.31 16.17
C TYR A 408 3.44 -12.17 17.59
N GLY A 409 2.52 -11.21 17.80
CA GLY A 409 1.92 -10.96 19.11
C GLY A 409 3.00 -10.77 20.18
N ALA A 410 2.84 -11.46 21.31
CA ALA A 410 3.84 -11.47 22.39
C ALA A 410 4.95 -12.54 22.21
N SER A 411 4.90 -13.36 21.15
CA SER A 411 5.97 -14.31 20.85
C SER A 411 7.22 -13.59 20.36
N SER A 412 8.38 -14.14 20.71
CA SER A 412 9.69 -13.54 20.44
C SER A 412 10.54 -14.45 19.57
N TYR A 413 11.15 -13.88 18.54
CA TYR A 413 12.08 -14.56 17.64
C TYR A 413 13.51 -14.31 18.12
N PHE A 414 14.23 -15.38 18.46
CA PHE A 414 15.61 -15.34 18.96
C PHE A 414 16.57 -16.27 18.22
N SER A 415 16.07 -17.11 17.31
CA SER A 415 16.91 -17.90 16.42
C SER A 415 17.91 -17.00 15.69
N ARG A 416 19.14 -17.51 15.55
CA ARG A 416 20.23 -16.85 14.81
C ARG A 416 20.55 -17.56 13.50
N ASP A 417 19.89 -18.67 13.25
CA ASP A 417 20.09 -19.48 12.07
C ASP A 417 19.34 -18.87 10.88
N SER A 418 19.63 -19.35 9.67
CA SER A 418 18.88 -18.91 8.50
C SER A 418 17.46 -19.47 8.58
N TYR A 419 16.48 -18.59 8.72
CA TYR A 419 15.08 -18.97 8.82
C TYR A 419 14.62 -19.76 7.60
N SER A 420 13.87 -20.83 7.85
CA SER A 420 13.01 -21.50 6.87
C SER A 420 11.67 -21.81 7.50
N LEU A 421 10.64 -22.06 6.69
CA LEU A 421 9.33 -22.49 7.21
C LEU A 421 9.43 -23.78 8.05
N GLN A 422 10.47 -24.61 7.86
CA GLN A 422 10.72 -25.78 8.69
C GLN A 422 10.94 -25.40 10.16
N GLU A 423 11.58 -24.26 10.46
CA GLU A 423 11.73 -23.77 11.84
C GLU A 423 10.35 -23.55 12.49
N SER A 424 9.36 -23.04 11.75
CA SER A 424 8.00 -22.86 12.25
C SER A 424 7.24 -24.17 12.44
N VAL A 425 7.49 -25.16 11.57
CA VAL A 425 6.97 -26.53 11.76
C VAL A 425 7.59 -27.17 13.00
N ASP A 426 8.90 -27.02 13.19
CA ASP A 426 9.62 -27.60 14.33
C ASP A 426 9.18 -26.96 15.66
N ASP A 427 9.05 -25.63 15.68
CA ASP A 427 8.51 -24.88 16.82
C ASP A 427 7.06 -25.29 17.16
N LEU A 428 6.21 -25.57 16.15
CA LEU A 428 4.85 -26.07 16.34
C LEU A 428 4.84 -27.48 16.95
N VAL A 429 5.60 -28.41 16.37
CA VAL A 429 5.69 -29.80 16.85
C VAL A 429 6.17 -29.82 18.30
N ASP A 430 7.22 -29.05 18.61
CA ASP A 430 7.79 -28.95 19.96
C ASP A 430 6.78 -28.36 20.97
N LEU A 431 6.00 -27.35 20.57
CA LEU A 431 4.92 -26.81 21.41
C LEU A 431 3.81 -27.85 21.65
N VAL A 432 3.41 -28.58 20.61
CA VAL A 432 2.40 -29.64 20.72
C VAL A 432 2.89 -30.74 21.65
N ASP A 433 4.13 -31.20 21.52
CA ASP A 433 4.73 -32.21 22.38
C ASP A 433 4.74 -31.75 23.85
N ALA A 434 5.10 -30.50 24.11
CA ALA A 434 5.14 -29.94 25.45
C ALA A 434 3.76 -29.77 26.10
N VAL A 435 2.71 -29.52 25.31
CA VAL A 435 1.36 -29.20 25.84
C VAL A 435 0.42 -30.40 25.83
N ALA A 436 0.43 -31.20 24.75
CA ALA A 436 -0.43 -32.36 24.58
C ALA A 436 0.16 -33.63 25.19
N ALA A 437 1.50 -33.73 25.32
CA ALA A 437 2.19 -34.97 25.64
C ALA A 437 1.72 -36.11 24.71
N ASP A 438 1.17 -37.20 25.27
CA ASP A 438 0.69 -38.36 24.52
C ASP A 438 -0.75 -38.24 24.02
N ARG A 439 -1.43 -37.12 24.31
CA ARG A 439 -2.83 -36.90 23.91
C ARG A 439 -2.94 -36.73 22.39
N ASP A 440 -3.98 -37.32 21.81
CA ASP A 440 -4.36 -37.09 20.42
C ASP A 440 -4.63 -35.61 20.13
N VAL A 441 -4.40 -35.19 18.89
CA VAL A 441 -4.55 -33.81 18.44
C VAL A 441 -5.33 -33.70 17.15
N VAL A 442 -6.12 -32.64 17.05
CA VAL A 442 -6.72 -32.16 15.81
C VAL A 442 -6.01 -30.87 15.42
N LEU A 443 -5.46 -30.82 14.21
CA LEU A 443 -4.75 -29.64 13.72
C LEU A 443 -5.68 -28.78 12.86
N VAL A 444 -5.76 -27.49 13.17
CA VAL A 444 -6.54 -26.51 12.39
C VAL A 444 -5.58 -25.45 11.85
N GLY A 445 -5.46 -25.35 10.53
CA GLY A 445 -4.53 -24.43 9.88
C GLY A 445 -5.23 -23.51 8.89
N HIS A 446 -5.00 -22.20 8.98
CA HIS A 446 -5.52 -21.23 8.02
C HIS A 446 -4.44 -20.74 7.06
N SER A 447 -4.71 -20.65 5.75
CA SER A 447 -3.75 -20.08 4.77
C SER A 447 -2.39 -20.78 4.85
N LEU A 448 -1.29 -20.03 5.02
CA LEU A 448 0.04 -20.59 5.30
C LEU A 448 0.05 -21.60 6.45
N GLY A 449 -0.77 -21.38 7.48
CA GLY A 449 -0.90 -22.29 8.61
C GLY A 449 -1.42 -23.67 8.21
N GLY A 450 -2.24 -23.75 7.16
CA GLY A 450 -2.68 -25.01 6.56
C GLY A 450 -1.49 -25.84 6.05
N TYR A 451 -0.62 -25.22 5.26
CA TYR A 451 0.62 -25.86 4.80
C TYR A 451 1.52 -26.31 5.97
N LEU A 452 1.64 -25.48 7.01
CA LEU A 452 2.48 -25.79 8.17
C LEU A 452 1.94 -26.98 8.98
N VAL A 453 0.62 -27.07 9.20
CA VAL A 453 0.04 -28.22 9.92
C VAL A 453 0.10 -29.51 9.11
N THR A 454 -0.04 -29.45 7.78
CA THR A 454 0.17 -30.62 6.91
C THR A 454 1.59 -31.17 7.04
N ARG A 455 2.59 -30.28 7.12
CA ARG A 455 4.00 -30.67 7.35
C ARG A 455 4.23 -31.17 8.79
N ALA A 456 3.57 -30.58 9.78
CA ALA A 456 3.69 -31.00 11.17
C ALA A 456 3.07 -32.39 11.42
N ALA A 457 2.00 -32.73 10.70
CA ALA A 457 1.32 -34.02 10.82
C ALA A 457 2.24 -35.21 10.53
N GLU A 458 3.15 -35.08 9.57
CA GLU A 458 4.17 -36.10 9.26
C GLU A 458 5.03 -36.44 10.48
N ARG A 459 5.37 -35.44 11.31
CA ARG A 459 6.22 -35.60 12.50
C ARG A 459 5.44 -36.01 13.75
N LEU A 460 4.19 -35.54 13.87
CA LEU A 460 3.32 -35.88 15.00
C LEU A 460 2.73 -37.30 14.87
N GLY A 461 2.71 -37.84 13.65
CA GLY A 461 2.36 -39.23 13.36
C GLY A 461 0.92 -39.57 13.72
N SER A 462 0.71 -40.75 14.29
CA SER A 462 -0.62 -41.27 14.61
C SER A 462 -1.38 -40.50 15.69
N ARG A 463 -0.73 -39.58 16.42
CA ARG A 463 -1.42 -38.68 17.36
C ARG A 463 -2.32 -37.68 16.63
N VAL A 464 -2.10 -37.42 15.34
CA VAL A 464 -2.98 -36.56 14.55
C VAL A 464 -4.19 -37.37 14.10
N THR A 465 -5.33 -37.12 14.72
CA THR A 465 -6.58 -37.82 14.40
C THR A 465 -7.41 -37.08 13.35
N GLY A 466 -7.17 -35.77 13.18
CA GLY A 466 -7.85 -34.94 12.19
C GLY A 466 -7.09 -33.67 11.83
N ILE A 467 -7.30 -33.20 10.60
CA ILE A 467 -6.78 -31.94 10.07
C ILE A 467 -7.93 -31.16 9.43
N VAL A 468 -8.07 -29.89 9.81
CA VAL A 468 -9.01 -28.95 9.18
C VAL A 468 -8.22 -27.79 8.59
N LEU A 469 -8.25 -27.68 7.27
CA LEU A 469 -7.55 -26.66 6.50
C LEU A 469 -8.53 -25.58 6.09
N ILE A 470 -8.30 -24.34 6.50
CA ILE A 470 -9.16 -23.20 6.20
C ILE A 470 -8.48 -22.33 5.16
N ASP A 471 -8.98 -22.40 3.92
CA ASP A 471 -8.47 -21.72 2.72
C ASP A 471 -6.92 -21.80 2.64
N PRO A 472 -6.35 -23.02 2.59
CA PRO A 472 -4.92 -23.25 2.78
C PRO A 472 -4.07 -22.74 1.62
N THR A 473 -2.85 -22.32 1.94
CA THR A 473 -1.83 -22.00 0.92
C THR A 473 -1.27 -23.31 0.35
N HIS A 474 -1.32 -23.46 -0.98
CA HIS A 474 -0.73 -24.62 -1.65
C HIS A 474 0.63 -24.26 -2.27
N PRO A 475 1.68 -25.10 -2.15
CA PRO A 475 3.00 -24.82 -2.74
C PRO A 475 2.96 -24.54 -4.25
N GLY A 476 1.98 -25.11 -4.96
CA GLY A 476 1.78 -24.90 -6.39
C GLY A 476 0.91 -23.71 -6.80
N GLU A 477 0.29 -22.97 -5.87
CA GLU A 477 -0.76 -21.98 -6.20
C GLU A 477 -0.26 -20.88 -7.13
N VAL A 478 0.93 -20.34 -6.87
CA VAL A 478 1.55 -19.28 -7.68
C VAL A 478 1.98 -19.79 -9.06
N ALA A 479 2.30 -21.08 -9.20
CA ALA A 479 2.73 -21.65 -10.46
C ALA A 479 1.56 -21.84 -11.45
N VAL A 480 0.36 -22.10 -10.92
CA VAL A 480 -0.84 -22.39 -11.75
C VAL A 480 -1.73 -21.17 -11.97
N SER A 481 -1.52 -20.06 -11.25
CA SER A 481 -2.35 -18.86 -11.34
C SER A 481 -1.52 -17.58 -11.56
N ALA A 482 -1.67 -16.98 -12.75
CA ALA A 482 -1.01 -15.71 -13.07
C ALA A 482 -1.44 -14.56 -12.16
N VAL A 483 -2.70 -14.57 -11.69
CA VAL A 483 -3.23 -13.56 -10.77
C VAL A 483 -2.58 -13.70 -9.39
N GLN A 484 -2.47 -14.91 -8.86
CA GLN A 484 -1.77 -15.16 -7.59
C GLN A 484 -0.27 -14.87 -7.73
N ALA A 485 0.34 -15.16 -8.89
CA ALA A 485 1.75 -14.82 -9.15
C ALA A 485 2.01 -13.31 -9.11
N GLU A 486 1.13 -12.50 -9.70
CA GLU A 486 1.24 -11.04 -9.62
C GLU A 486 0.94 -10.53 -8.20
N GLY A 487 -0.09 -11.09 -7.54
CA GLY A 487 -0.39 -10.81 -6.13
C GLY A 487 0.80 -11.06 -5.22
N ALA A 488 1.51 -12.17 -5.41
CA ALA A 488 2.71 -12.52 -4.67
C ALA A 488 3.86 -11.52 -4.91
N ARG A 489 4.03 -11.01 -6.14
CA ARG A 489 5.03 -9.95 -6.43
C ARG A 489 4.68 -8.63 -5.75
N MET A 490 3.39 -8.27 -5.74
CA MET A 490 2.90 -7.06 -5.06
C MET A 490 3.03 -7.16 -3.54
N LEU A 491 2.82 -8.35 -2.98
CA LEU A 491 3.04 -8.62 -1.56
C LEU A 491 4.53 -8.53 -1.19
N ASP A 492 5.45 -9.11 -1.98
CA ASP A 492 6.91 -8.97 -1.78
C ASP A 492 7.33 -7.48 -1.74
N MET A 493 6.81 -6.67 -2.66
CA MET A 493 7.08 -5.23 -2.68
C MET A 493 6.56 -4.55 -1.41
N SER A 494 5.32 -4.84 -1.03
CA SER A 494 4.68 -4.28 0.17
C SER A 494 5.48 -4.61 1.43
N MET A 495 5.91 -5.87 1.59
CA MET A 495 6.73 -6.30 2.73
C MET A 495 8.06 -5.55 2.83
N ARG A 496 8.69 -5.20 1.69
CA ARG A 496 9.94 -4.43 1.65
C ARG A 496 9.75 -2.96 2.02
N LEU A 497 8.55 -2.40 1.85
CA LEU A 497 8.25 -0.99 2.10
C LEU A 497 7.61 -0.76 3.48
N VAL A 498 6.67 -1.60 3.89
CA VAL A 498 5.89 -1.40 5.12
C VAL A 498 6.72 -1.68 6.37
N ALA A 499 7.47 -2.79 6.42
CA ALA A 499 8.28 -3.12 7.58
C ALA A 499 9.25 -1.99 8.02
N PRO A 500 10.06 -1.36 7.12
CA PRO A 500 10.89 -0.24 7.51
C PRO A 500 10.11 1.05 7.83
N SER A 501 8.99 1.33 7.14
CA SER A 501 8.20 2.54 7.42
C SER A 501 7.59 2.51 8.83
N LEU A 502 7.17 1.34 9.31
CA LEU A 502 6.66 1.16 10.67
C LEU A 502 7.74 1.36 11.73
N ARG A 503 8.99 0.93 11.47
CA ARG A 503 10.13 1.20 12.36
C ARG A 503 10.43 2.70 12.47
N LEU A 504 10.13 3.46 11.42
CA LEU A 504 10.26 4.93 11.40
C LEU A 504 9.06 5.65 12.05
N GLY A 505 8.13 4.91 12.68
CA GLY A 505 7.00 5.50 13.40
C GLY A 505 5.79 5.84 12.53
N LEU A 506 5.76 5.43 11.26
CA LEU A 506 4.68 5.76 10.32
C LEU A 506 3.44 4.85 10.47
N GLY A 507 3.38 4.00 11.49
CA GLY A 507 2.26 3.06 11.67
C GLY A 507 0.89 3.69 11.87
N VAL A 508 0.81 4.95 12.32
CA VAL A 508 -0.47 5.67 12.39
C VAL A 508 -1.06 5.96 11.00
N MET A 509 -0.22 6.03 9.97
CA MET A 509 -0.61 6.26 8.58
C MET A 509 -1.02 4.96 7.86
N LEU A 510 -0.74 3.80 8.46
CA LEU A 510 -1.13 2.53 7.88
C LEU A 510 -2.63 2.32 8.08
N ASP A 511 -3.37 2.28 6.97
CA ASP A 511 -4.78 1.90 6.96
C ASP A 511 -4.93 0.44 7.38
N VAL A 512 -5.98 0.17 8.13
CA VAL A 512 -6.29 -1.17 8.63
C VAL A 512 -7.45 -1.74 7.81
N PRO A 513 -7.37 -3.00 7.36
CA PRO A 513 -8.42 -3.60 6.55
C PRO A 513 -9.81 -3.58 7.22
N PRO A 514 -10.90 -3.44 6.44
CA PRO A 514 -12.27 -3.35 6.98
C PRO A 514 -12.71 -4.58 7.78
N TRP A 515 -12.24 -5.79 7.46
CA TRP A 515 -12.62 -7.01 8.18
C TRP A 515 -12.27 -6.97 9.67
N VAL A 516 -11.34 -6.10 10.09
CA VAL A 516 -11.00 -5.94 11.51
C VAL A 516 -12.20 -5.43 12.33
N SER A 517 -13.13 -4.68 11.72
CA SER A 517 -14.35 -4.23 12.40
C SER A 517 -15.42 -5.32 12.56
N LEU A 518 -15.20 -6.52 12.03
CA LEU A 518 -16.08 -7.68 12.26
C LEU A 518 -15.82 -8.34 13.63
N TYR A 519 -14.72 -7.99 14.29
CA TYR A 519 -14.41 -8.41 15.65
C TYR A 519 -14.98 -7.43 16.70
N PRO A 520 -15.17 -7.85 17.96
CA PRO A 520 -15.53 -6.94 19.05
C PRO A 520 -14.48 -5.83 19.22
N ASP A 521 -14.89 -4.67 19.72
CA ASP A 521 -14.04 -3.46 19.77
C ASP A 521 -12.67 -3.67 20.41
N GLU A 522 -12.60 -4.46 21.49
CA GLU A 522 -11.37 -4.77 22.20
C GLU A 522 -10.41 -5.61 21.33
N VAL A 523 -10.94 -6.65 20.68
CA VAL A 523 -10.19 -7.52 19.77
C VAL A 523 -9.77 -6.75 18.52
N ALA A 524 -10.67 -5.93 17.96
CA ALA A 524 -10.39 -5.07 16.83
C ALA A 524 -9.30 -4.03 17.16
N ALA A 525 -9.28 -3.48 18.37
CA ALA A 525 -8.23 -2.57 18.83
C ALA A 525 -6.88 -3.27 18.92
N ARG A 526 -6.86 -4.51 19.39
CA ARG A 526 -5.66 -5.34 19.43
C ARG A 526 -5.13 -5.67 18.02
N LEU A 527 -6.00 -6.12 17.11
CA LEU A 527 -5.64 -6.38 15.72
C LEU A 527 -5.11 -5.12 15.02
N ARG A 528 -5.75 -3.95 15.24
CA ARG A 528 -5.25 -2.65 14.76
C ARG A 528 -3.85 -2.34 15.30
N ALA A 529 -3.56 -2.66 16.56
CA ALA A 529 -2.24 -2.46 17.15
C ALA A 529 -1.21 -3.40 16.48
N GLU A 530 -1.52 -4.69 16.35
CA GLU A 530 -0.63 -5.68 15.74
C GLU A 530 -0.33 -5.38 14.27
N LEU A 531 -1.35 -5.04 13.47
CA LEU A 531 -1.18 -4.67 12.05
C LEU A 531 -0.35 -3.40 11.86
N ARG A 532 -0.29 -2.52 12.87
CA ARG A 532 0.53 -1.29 12.88
C ARG A 532 1.86 -1.48 13.60
N ASP A 533 2.19 -2.68 14.06
CA ASP A 533 3.45 -2.99 14.72
C ASP A 533 4.50 -3.49 13.71
N HIS A 534 5.71 -2.97 13.85
CA HIS A 534 6.81 -3.32 12.96
C HIS A 534 7.26 -4.78 13.10
N ALA A 535 7.05 -5.42 14.26
CA ALA A 535 7.48 -6.79 14.49
C ALA A 535 6.66 -7.77 13.66
N LEU A 536 5.34 -7.57 13.58
CA LEU A 536 4.45 -8.36 12.71
C LEU A 536 4.92 -8.32 11.26
N TRP A 537 5.21 -7.13 10.72
CA TRP A 537 5.68 -7.01 9.34
C TRP A 537 7.11 -7.50 9.12
N SER A 538 7.99 -7.37 10.13
CA SER A 538 9.35 -7.91 10.05
C SER A 538 9.33 -9.44 10.03
N THR A 539 8.45 -10.04 10.84
CA THR A 539 8.22 -11.49 10.89
C THR A 539 7.57 -11.99 9.61
N ALA A 540 6.51 -11.33 9.15
CA ALA A 540 5.87 -11.64 7.86
C ALA A 540 6.89 -11.54 6.72
N LYS A 541 7.70 -10.49 6.63
CA LYS A 541 8.75 -10.42 5.59
C LYS A 541 9.73 -11.60 5.63
N ARG A 542 10.12 -12.06 6.83
CA ARG A 542 11.01 -13.23 7.01
C ARG A 542 10.34 -14.51 6.52
N GLU A 543 9.10 -14.75 6.95
CA GLU A 543 8.29 -15.90 6.50
C GLU A 543 8.06 -15.88 4.99
N TRP A 544 7.70 -14.71 4.45
CA TRP A 544 7.44 -14.50 3.04
C TRP A 544 8.67 -14.81 2.19
N THR A 545 9.87 -14.44 2.66
CA THR A 545 11.10 -14.76 1.94
C THR A 545 11.30 -16.26 1.79
N SER A 546 10.96 -17.06 2.81
CA SER A 546 11.02 -18.53 2.74
C SER A 546 9.86 -19.11 1.91
N LEU A 547 8.64 -18.63 2.13
CA LEU A 547 7.45 -19.09 1.40
C LEU A 547 7.55 -18.82 -0.11
N TYR A 548 8.08 -17.66 -0.49
CA TYR A 548 8.29 -17.31 -1.88
C TYR A 548 9.32 -18.22 -2.58
N GLN A 549 10.22 -18.87 -1.83
CA GLN A 549 11.09 -19.92 -2.40
C GLN A 549 10.34 -21.24 -2.56
N VAL A 550 9.43 -21.58 -1.65
CA VAL A 550 8.55 -22.76 -1.78
C VAL A 550 7.74 -22.67 -3.06
N PHE A 551 7.11 -21.52 -3.35
CA PHE A 551 6.37 -21.30 -4.60
C PHE A 551 7.20 -21.41 -5.88
N ARG A 552 8.52 -21.29 -5.79
CA ARG A 552 9.44 -21.33 -6.94
C ARG A 552 10.15 -22.66 -7.08
N ALA A 553 10.11 -23.50 -6.05
CA ALA A 553 10.63 -24.85 -6.11
C ALA A 553 9.68 -25.72 -6.94
N PRO A 554 10.18 -26.80 -7.59
CA PRO A 554 9.31 -27.82 -8.15
C PRO A 554 8.35 -28.33 -7.07
N VAL A 555 7.06 -28.37 -7.41
CA VAL A 555 6.02 -28.87 -6.49
C VAL A 555 6.20 -30.38 -6.36
N GLY A 556 6.62 -30.84 -5.20
CA GLY A 556 6.62 -32.26 -4.84
C GLY A 556 5.23 -32.70 -4.38
N SER A 557 5.04 -34.01 -4.16
CA SER A 557 3.83 -34.52 -3.53
C SER A 557 3.71 -34.01 -2.09
N LEU A 558 2.50 -33.60 -1.70
CA LEU A 558 2.19 -33.28 -0.31
C LEU A 558 2.36 -34.54 0.59
N PRO A 559 2.77 -34.40 1.86
CA PRO A 559 2.87 -35.53 2.78
C PRO A 559 1.51 -36.20 3.02
N THR A 560 1.46 -37.53 2.92
CA THR A 560 0.25 -38.33 3.23
C THR A 560 0.07 -38.54 4.72
N THR A 561 -1.16 -38.66 5.19
CA THR A 561 -1.50 -38.91 6.60
C THR A 561 -2.66 -39.90 6.73
N SER A 562 -2.66 -40.67 7.83
CA SER A 562 -3.81 -41.50 8.21
C SER A 562 -4.95 -40.69 8.83
N ALA A 563 -4.73 -39.42 9.15
CA ALA A 563 -5.74 -38.52 9.67
C ALA A 563 -6.81 -38.21 8.62
N ARG A 564 -8.01 -37.85 9.07
CA ARG A 564 -9.01 -37.23 8.21
C ARG A 564 -8.58 -35.80 7.85
N VAL A 565 -8.75 -35.37 6.61
CA VAL A 565 -8.40 -34.01 6.15
C VAL A 565 -9.60 -33.33 5.51
N ASP A 566 -10.19 -32.37 6.20
CA ASP A 566 -11.25 -31.52 5.62
C ASP A 566 -10.66 -30.17 5.19
N VAL A 567 -11.03 -29.72 3.99
CA VAL A 567 -10.70 -28.37 3.50
C VAL A 567 -11.96 -27.51 3.50
N VAL A 568 -11.86 -26.30 4.03
CA VAL A 568 -12.93 -25.30 4.04
C VAL A 568 -12.46 -24.10 3.23
N ALA A 569 -13.02 -23.92 2.03
CA ALA A 569 -12.64 -22.86 1.11
C ALA A 569 -13.68 -21.73 1.07
N ALA A 570 -13.22 -20.50 0.84
CA ALA A 570 -14.12 -19.37 0.59
C ALA A 570 -14.62 -19.39 -0.87
N ASP A 571 -15.92 -19.16 -1.09
CA ASP A 571 -16.47 -19.10 -2.46
C ASP A 571 -15.77 -18.03 -3.31
N ARG A 572 -15.42 -16.89 -2.71
CA ARG A 572 -14.74 -15.79 -3.41
C ARG A 572 -13.35 -16.20 -3.87
N THR A 573 -12.59 -16.93 -3.05
CA THR A 573 -11.27 -17.46 -3.43
C THR A 573 -11.40 -18.36 -4.65
N LEU A 574 -12.36 -19.29 -4.66
CA LEU A 574 -12.55 -20.19 -5.80
C LEU A 574 -13.07 -19.48 -7.07
N ARG A 575 -13.85 -18.41 -6.93
CA ARG A 575 -14.31 -17.59 -8.07
C ARG A 575 -13.20 -16.74 -8.66
N GLU A 576 -12.33 -16.18 -7.83
CA GLU A 576 -11.20 -15.36 -8.26
C GLU A 576 -10.03 -16.20 -8.78
N HIS A 577 -9.88 -17.42 -8.26
CA HIS A 577 -8.80 -18.35 -8.59
C HIS A 577 -9.35 -19.75 -8.89
N PRO A 578 -9.86 -20.00 -10.11
CA PRO A 578 -10.50 -21.28 -10.46
C PRO A 578 -9.60 -22.51 -10.28
N HIS A 579 -8.28 -22.37 -10.41
CA HIS A 579 -7.31 -23.44 -10.21
C HIS A 579 -7.19 -23.87 -8.74
N GLN A 580 -7.59 -23.02 -7.79
CA GLN A 580 -7.47 -23.29 -6.35
C GLN A 580 -8.25 -24.55 -5.95
N ARG A 581 -9.42 -24.80 -6.55
CA ARG A 581 -10.23 -25.98 -6.24
C ARG A 581 -9.45 -27.29 -6.40
N ALA A 582 -8.69 -27.44 -7.48
CA ALA A 582 -7.90 -28.65 -7.71
C ALA A 582 -6.79 -28.82 -6.65
N LEU A 583 -6.18 -27.71 -6.22
CA LEU A 583 -5.16 -27.72 -5.16
C LEU A 583 -5.76 -28.06 -3.79
N ASP A 584 -6.98 -27.57 -3.51
CA ASP A 584 -7.72 -27.92 -2.30
C ASP A 584 -8.12 -29.41 -2.31
N GLU A 585 -8.47 -29.96 -3.47
CA GLU A 585 -8.74 -31.39 -3.66
C GLU A 585 -7.48 -32.25 -3.46
N GLU A 586 -6.30 -31.77 -3.86
CA GLU A 586 -5.01 -32.42 -3.53
C GLU A 586 -4.78 -32.50 -2.02
N PHE A 587 -5.12 -31.44 -1.25
CA PHE A 587 -5.06 -31.48 0.21
C PHE A 587 -6.05 -32.48 0.82
N VAL A 588 -7.26 -32.63 0.27
CA VAL A 588 -8.19 -33.67 0.73
C VAL A 588 -7.64 -35.07 0.46
N ALA A 589 -7.03 -35.27 -0.72
CA ALA A 589 -6.53 -36.57 -1.17
C ALA A 589 -5.33 -37.11 -0.38
N VAL A 590 -4.62 -36.27 0.40
CA VAL A 590 -3.52 -36.75 1.25
C VAL A 590 -3.97 -37.41 2.55
N GLY A 591 -5.23 -37.22 2.95
CA GLY A 591 -5.82 -37.83 4.13
C GLY A 591 -6.42 -39.22 3.86
N ALA A 592 -6.74 -39.95 4.94
CA ALA A 592 -7.44 -41.23 4.83
C ALA A 592 -8.91 -41.08 4.38
N ASP A 593 -9.51 -39.93 4.70
CA ASP A 593 -10.88 -39.53 4.35
C ASP A 593 -10.98 -38.00 4.50
N GLY A 594 -11.97 -37.36 3.89
CA GLY A 594 -12.05 -35.91 3.89
C GLY A 594 -13.02 -35.34 2.88
N ARG A 595 -13.36 -34.06 3.04
CA ARG A 595 -14.17 -33.34 2.06
C ARG A 595 -13.71 -31.90 1.90
N LEU A 596 -13.89 -31.39 0.68
CA LEU A 596 -13.86 -29.96 0.40
C LEU A 596 -15.25 -29.38 0.68
N THR A 597 -15.33 -28.43 1.62
CA THR A 597 -16.53 -27.65 1.93
C THR A 597 -16.33 -26.22 1.45
N VAL A 598 -17.24 -25.72 0.61
CA VAL A 598 -17.19 -24.32 0.16
C VAL A 598 -18.18 -23.50 0.97
N VAL A 599 -17.74 -22.35 1.48
CA VAL A 599 -18.58 -21.42 2.23
C VAL A 599 -18.97 -20.24 1.35
N ASP A 600 -20.26 -20.09 1.12
CA ASP A 600 -20.80 -19.01 0.29
C ASP A 600 -20.78 -17.63 0.98
N GLY A 601 -20.58 -16.60 0.18
CA GLY A 601 -20.71 -15.18 0.56
C GLY A 601 -19.52 -14.61 1.33
N THR A 602 -18.40 -15.32 1.40
CA THR A 602 -17.25 -14.95 2.25
C THR A 602 -15.96 -14.86 1.46
N ASP A 603 -14.95 -14.21 2.03
CA ASP A 603 -13.58 -14.25 1.51
C ASP A 603 -12.64 -14.97 2.48
N HIS A 604 -11.38 -15.06 2.05
CA HIS A 604 -10.26 -15.62 2.79
C HIS A 604 -10.26 -15.24 4.27
N LEU A 605 -10.45 -13.96 4.61
CA LEU A 605 -10.41 -13.51 6.01
C LEU A 605 -11.78 -13.49 6.68
N GLY A 606 -12.87 -13.44 5.92
CA GLY A 606 -14.22 -13.64 6.42
C GLY A 606 -14.41 -15.02 7.07
N LEU A 607 -13.67 -16.05 6.63
CA LEU A 607 -13.62 -17.37 7.28
C LEU A 607 -13.11 -17.32 8.73
N LEU A 608 -12.43 -16.24 9.14
CA LEU A 608 -11.94 -16.02 10.50
C LEU A 608 -12.70 -14.92 11.25
N ALA A 609 -13.15 -13.90 10.52
CA ALA A 609 -13.64 -12.65 11.10
C ALA A 609 -15.18 -12.57 11.22
N ASP A 610 -15.93 -13.25 10.33
CA ASP A 610 -17.38 -13.29 10.40
C ASP A 610 -17.83 -14.40 11.35
N ARG A 611 -18.44 -14.03 12.48
CA ARG A 611 -18.88 -14.98 13.50
C ARG A 611 -19.85 -16.04 12.97
N ALA A 612 -20.80 -15.67 12.10
CA ALA A 612 -21.79 -16.61 11.58
C ALA A 612 -21.14 -17.64 10.64
N VAL A 613 -20.13 -17.21 9.88
CA VAL A 613 -19.28 -18.12 9.10
C VAL A 613 -18.50 -19.04 10.04
N VAL A 614 -17.83 -18.49 11.05
CA VAL A 614 -17.02 -19.25 12.00
C VAL A 614 -17.84 -20.31 12.76
N THR A 615 -19.08 -20.03 13.16
CA THR A 615 -19.95 -21.03 13.82
C THR A 615 -20.12 -22.29 12.95
N ARG A 616 -20.27 -22.14 11.63
CA ARG A 616 -20.39 -23.28 10.70
C ARG A 616 -19.09 -24.08 10.61
N ILE A 617 -17.95 -23.39 10.60
CA ILE A 617 -16.62 -24.02 10.50
C ILE A 617 -16.24 -24.71 11.82
N ALA A 618 -16.57 -24.11 12.96
CA ALA A 618 -16.38 -24.72 14.28
C ALA A 618 -17.11 -26.07 14.40
N ALA A 619 -18.29 -26.21 13.78
CA ALA A 619 -18.99 -27.49 13.71
C ALA A 619 -18.20 -28.56 12.92
N VAL A 620 -17.48 -28.16 11.86
CA VAL A 620 -16.56 -29.07 11.14
C VAL A 620 -15.42 -29.50 12.06
N VAL A 621 -14.78 -28.56 12.77
CA VAL A 621 -13.69 -28.86 13.73
C VAL A 621 -14.13 -29.88 14.78
N LEU A 622 -15.32 -29.72 15.35
CA LEU A 622 -15.85 -30.62 16.38
C LEU A 622 -16.15 -32.04 15.87
N GLN A 623 -16.42 -32.23 14.57
CA GLN A 623 -16.59 -33.56 13.98
C GLN A 623 -15.28 -34.37 14.00
N HIS A 624 -14.12 -33.72 14.11
CA HIS A 624 -12.82 -34.39 14.23
C HIS A 624 -12.46 -34.75 15.67
N THR A 625 -13.16 -34.21 16.66
CA THR A 625 -12.87 -34.48 18.08
C THR A 625 -13.67 -35.65 18.65
N THR A 626 -14.68 -36.15 17.93
CA THR A 626 -15.49 -37.29 18.37
C THR A 626 -15.07 -38.58 17.66
N PRO A 627 -14.91 -39.72 18.36
CA PRO A 627 -14.66 -41.02 17.73
C PRO A 627 -15.77 -41.37 16.74
N ARG A 628 -15.44 -41.89 15.56
CA ARG A 628 -16.45 -42.43 14.64
C ARG A 628 -17.05 -43.69 15.24
N VAL A 629 -18.38 -43.74 15.33
CA VAL A 629 -19.09 -45.02 15.38
C VAL A 629 -18.95 -45.63 13.98
N PRO A 630 -18.40 -46.85 13.82
CA PRO A 630 -18.38 -47.52 12.52
C PRO A 630 -19.82 -47.61 12.01
N VAL A 631 -20.06 -47.13 10.79
CA VAL A 631 -21.32 -47.40 10.10
C VAL A 631 -21.30 -48.89 9.79
N GLU A 632 -22.04 -49.69 10.56
CA GLU A 632 -22.33 -51.06 10.17
C GLU A 632 -22.98 -51.03 8.79
N ALA A 633 -22.45 -51.85 7.87
CA ALA A 633 -22.98 -51.98 6.53
C ALA A 633 -24.41 -52.57 6.59
N GLU A 634 -25.41 -51.72 6.74
CA GLU A 634 -26.80 -52.07 6.46
C GLU A 634 -26.95 -52.25 4.95
N GLY A 635 -27.09 -53.50 4.49
CA GLY A 635 -27.58 -53.78 3.15
C GLY A 635 -26.96 -54.96 2.41
N ALA A 636 -26.79 -56.12 3.06
CA ALA A 636 -26.76 -57.40 2.37
C ALA A 636 -27.75 -58.35 3.05
N ARG A 637 -29.02 -58.24 2.66
CA ARG A 637 -30.02 -59.32 2.77
C ARG A 637 -30.89 -59.34 1.54
#